data_AF-A0A1H5BG85-F1
#
_entry.id   AF-A0A1H5BG85-F1
#
_cell.length_a   1.000
_cell.length_b   1.000
_cell.length_c   1.000
_cell.angle_alpha   90.00
_cell.angle_beta   90.00
_cell.angle_gamma   90.00
#
_symmetry.space_group_name_H-M   'P 1'
#
loop_
_entity.id
_entity.type
_entity.pdbx_description
1 polymer ?
#
loop_
_entity_poly.entity_id
_entity_poly.type
_entity_poly.pdbx_seq_one_letter_code
_entity_poly.pdbx_strand_id
1 'polypeptide(L)'
;MAKARCVGGLFDGFEEGFRASMSVSRHIPIAACGLAVLFAVLMAPVPVDNGDGRRAAERRLSSILAAHLGEPTKFVLPSPVEPSPPQEEAAPASPASPVAADDTPSPPALPAVSQISPQVSPQVSPPASPLAAIGDLLGGSQIATPSPATQPALALAQPYAPSDAILPEARPGRVTPLEPGAGAGATPEAPLLGGVMAGDWNPVFPPLPASIAPPDADTARLAIAAYRKGDMAQGDVFAAATTTEAARVALEWVAIRTDPRGTGFSRVTAFLKAHPDWPSVTWLRRRAEEGLYGDRQGFGLLTAYFAKAAPETPQGKLALARLDRKQGRIDEAAALVREVWRKGEFSQPMEAKVIEEFGDLLAAEDHKFRADRAFYKEETGRLMRSAMLVGGDEVLLAKAQAAVIDEAGNAEALLAALPVKVKSDPSFILARIQLLRRAGAPAKLAEATKLMLSAPRDPALLVDGDAWWVERRLIARRLLDAGDSQSAYRISAEHGAVSPELRIEAEFHAGWIALRFLTDPTLAAPHFALAAASAALPASIARAAYWQGRTAEVLGDEAAANDAYAQAAAHVTTYYGQLARSKLSLTDLPLRQTRELATGDDRNLAIRVAEFLYALGESDFALPLVADAARRLTDEGQMNALGKVVETGRDARSALILGKLATQRGFALDNFAFPTFGVPFYLPVANSADKTIVYAIARQESAFAPTATSTAGAKGLMQLMPDTARRAAQHAGIALDMTKLNSDAALNARIGAAHLGELFAEQGGSYVLTFAAYNAGGKRVKEWIAAHGDPRRHDVDPVDWIELIPIAETRDYVQRIIENMQVYRTRFGEGVRLINEAELRKRGGG
;
A
#
# COMPACT_ATOMS: atom_id res chain seq x y z
N MET A 1 37.47 31.41 41.30
CA MET A 1 36.46 32.37 40.84
C MET A 1 36.24 32.19 39.34
N ALA A 2 34.97 32.28 38.90
CA ALA A 2 34.48 32.25 37.51
C ALA A 2 34.56 30.92 36.71
N LYS A 3 33.90 29.85 37.19
CA LYS A 3 33.28 28.80 36.32
C LYS A 3 32.36 27.81 37.08
N ALA A 4 31.58 28.30 38.04
CA ALA A 4 30.69 27.45 38.86
C ALA A 4 29.28 28.03 39.07
N ARG A 5 28.75 28.83 38.13
CA ARG A 5 27.42 29.48 38.29
C ARG A 5 26.46 29.45 37.10
N CYS A 6 26.68 28.64 36.06
CA CYS A 6 25.71 28.53 34.94
C CYS A 6 25.08 27.14 34.75
N VAL A 7 25.25 26.19 35.68
CA VAL A 7 24.59 24.88 35.59
C VAL A 7 23.42 24.74 36.59
N GLY A 8 23.34 25.62 37.60
CA GLY A 8 22.24 25.61 38.58
C GLY A 8 20.90 26.15 38.06
N GLY A 9 20.91 27.17 37.19
CA GLY A 9 19.67 27.81 36.73
C GLY A 9 18.86 27.04 35.68
N LEU A 10 19.43 25.99 35.08
CA LEU A 10 18.75 25.16 34.07
C LEU A 10 18.00 23.96 34.67
N PHE A 11 18.33 23.58 35.90
CA PHE A 11 17.67 22.47 36.60
C PHE A 11 16.50 22.93 37.48
N ASP A 12 16.59 24.09 38.14
CA ASP A 12 15.49 24.61 38.97
C ASP A 12 14.24 24.97 38.14
N GLY A 13 14.41 25.48 36.91
CA GLY A 13 13.30 25.74 35.99
C GLY A 13 12.65 24.47 35.41
N PHE A 14 13.37 23.34 35.40
CA PHE A 14 12.84 22.06 34.94
C PHE A 14 12.04 21.36 36.06
N GLU A 15 12.46 21.50 37.32
CA GLU A 15 11.76 20.93 38.47
C GLU A 15 10.43 21.65 38.76
N GLU A 16 10.36 22.97 38.60
CA GLU A 16 9.11 23.74 38.70
C GLU A 16 8.15 23.48 37.53
N GLY A 17 8.66 23.34 36.30
CA GLY A 17 7.86 22.96 35.14
C GLY A 17 7.28 21.54 35.25
N PHE A 18 8.03 20.60 35.85
CA PHE A 18 7.60 19.22 36.06
C PHE A 18 6.59 19.09 37.21
N ARG A 19 6.72 19.88 38.29
CA ARG A 19 5.69 19.96 39.35
C ARG A 19 4.39 20.59 38.86
N ALA A 20 4.44 21.58 37.98
CA ALA A 20 3.25 22.19 37.38
C ALA A 20 2.48 21.22 36.46
N SER A 21 3.21 20.33 35.76
CA SER A 21 2.60 19.32 34.88
C SER A 21 1.94 18.16 35.62
N MET A 22 2.48 17.77 36.80
CA MET A 22 1.88 16.69 37.62
C MET A 22 0.64 17.10 38.43
N SER A 23 0.37 18.40 38.61
CA SER A 23 -0.85 18.86 39.27
C SER A 23 -2.10 18.70 38.39
N VAL A 24 -1.93 18.50 37.07
CA VAL A 24 -3.02 18.46 36.08
C VAL A 24 -2.97 17.19 35.22
N SER A 25 -2.99 16.01 35.85
CA SER A 25 -3.61 14.78 35.31
C SER A 25 -3.20 13.57 36.13
N ARG A 26 -4.15 12.98 36.86
CA ARG A 26 -4.01 11.60 37.31
C ARG A 26 -4.33 10.71 36.10
N HIS A 27 -3.32 9.97 35.63
CA HIS A 27 -3.33 8.73 34.82
C HIS A 27 -2.40 8.79 33.60
N ILE A 28 -1.17 8.32 33.78
CA ILE A 28 -0.25 7.95 32.68
C ILE A 28 0.00 6.43 32.79
N PRO A 29 -0.08 5.64 31.71
CA PRO A 29 0.09 4.19 31.76
C PRO A 29 1.56 3.76 31.93
N ILE A 30 1.73 2.59 32.56
CA ILE A 30 2.98 1.95 33.02
C ILE A 30 4.10 1.86 31.95
N ALA A 31 3.77 1.88 30.66
CA ALA A 31 4.73 1.83 29.56
C ALA A 31 5.65 3.08 29.48
N ALA A 32 5.18 4.25 29.91
CA ALA A 32 5.99 5.48 29.92
C ALA A 32 7.10 5.45 31.00
N CYS A 33 6.89 4.71 32.10
CA CYS A 33 7.88 4.56 33.17
C CYS A 33 9.06 3.68 32.75
N GLY A 34 8.83 2.65 31.92
CA GLY A 34 9.91 1.82 31.38
C GLY A 34 10.89 2.61 30.51
N LEU A 35 10.36 3.57 29.74
CA LEU A 35 11.17 4.45 28.88
C LEU A 35 12.01 5.44 29.69
N ALA A 36 11.45 6.00 30.78
CA ALA A 36 12.17 6.92 31.65
C ALA A 36 13.32 6.26 32.42
N VAL A 37 13.14 5.00 32.85
CA VAL A 37 14.20 4.20 33.49
C VAL A 37 15.30 3.85 32.47
N LEU A 38 14.93 3.48 31.24
CA LEU A 38 15.90 3.22 30.17
C LEU A 38 16.70 4.48 29.80
N PHE A 39 16.06 5.66 29.81
CA PHE A 39 16.69 6.95 29.54
C PHE A 39 17.66 7.37 30.66
N ALA A 40 17.32 7.08 31.92
CA ALA A 40 18.20 7.32 33.06
C ALA A 40 19.43 6.41 33.08
N VAL A 41 19.32 5.17 32.58
CA VAL A 41 20.44 4.23 32.43
C VAL A 41 21.39 4.67 31.31
N LEU A 42 20.87 5.22 30.20
CA LEU A 42 21.67 5.68 29.07
C LEU A 42 22.41 7.00 29.31
N MET A 43 21.98 7.81 30.29
CA MET A 43 22.50 9.17 30.53
C MET A 43 23.40 9.29 31.77
N ALA A 44 23.73 8.19 32.47
CA ALA A 44 24.61 8.23 33.62
C ALA A 44 26.10 8.29 33.19
N PRO A 45 26.87 9.34 33.53
CA PRO A 45 28.29 9.42 33.20
C PRO A 45 29.10 8.70 34.29
N VAL A 46 29.14 7.37 34.26
CA VAL A 46 30.06 6.59 35.09
C VAL A 46 30.68 5.48 34.24
N PRO A 47 32.02 5.38 34.14
CA PRO A 47 32.65 4.27 33.44
C PRO A 47 32.44 2.99 34.26
N VAL A 48 31.60 2.09 33.75
CA VAL A 48 31.27 0.81 34.40
C VAL A 48 32.30 -0.25 33.98
N ASP A 49 33.54 -0.08 34.41
CA ASP A 49 34.57 -1.12 34.22
C ASP A 49 35.25 -1.56 35.53
N ASN A 50 34.93 -0.94 36.67
CA ASN A 50 35.44 -1.37 37.98
C ASN A 50 34.28 -1.71 38.94
N GLY A 51 34.45 -2.79 39.72
CA GLY A 51 33.41 -3.38 40.59
C GLY A 51 32.77 -2.43 41.61
N ASP A 52 33.41 -1.30 41.92
CA ASP A 52 32.86 -0.28 42.82
C ASP A 52 31.87 0.67 42.15
N GLY A 53 32.06 0.96 40.85
CA GLY A 53 31.11 1.75 40.06
C GLY A 53 29.78 1.02 39.86
N ARG A 54 29.85 -0.30 39.60
CA ARG A 54 28.67 -1.17 39.46
C ARG A 54 27.85 -1.23 40.75
N ARG A 55 28.51 -1.42 41.91
CA ARG A 55 27.84 -1.43 43.22
C ARG A 55 27.25 -0.07 43.61
N ALA A 56 27.83 1.04 43.14
CA ALA A 56 27.25 2.37 43.33
C ALA A 56 25.98 2.56 42.48
N ALA A 57 25.99 2.12 41.22
CA ALA A 57 24.83 2.16 40.33
C ALA A 57 23.67 1.28 40.83
N GLU A 58 23.95 0.04 41.24
CA GLU A 58 22.96 -0.89 41.79
C GLU A 58 22.28 -0.34 43.06
N ARG A 59 23.05 0.27 43.97
CA ARG A 59 22.50 0.91 45.19
C ARG A 59 21.61 2.11 44.86
N ARG A 60 22.00 2.92 43.88
CA ARG A 60 21.25 4.12 43.49
C ARG A 60 19.93 3.76 42.80
N LEU A 61 19.96 2.77 41.92
CA LEU A 61 18.76 2.24 41.25
C LEU A 61 17.81 1.54 42.23
N SER A 62 18.34 0.76 43.17
CA SER A 62 17.54 0.13 44.24
C SER A 62 16.83 1.18 45.11
N SER A 63 17.50 2.29 45.42
CA SER A 63 16.92 3.40 46.20
C SER A 63 15.80 4.13 45.45
N ILE A 64 15.97 4.38 44.15
CA ILE A 64 14.94 5.01 43.30
C ILE A 64 13.71 4.11 43.16
N LEU A 65 13.92 2.80 42.95
CA LEU A 65 12.83 1.82 42.88
C LEU A 65 12.09 1.73 44.21
N ALA A 66 12.80 1.70 45.34
CA ALA A 66 12.18 1.65 46.67
C ALA A 66 11.36 2.91 46.97
N ALA A 67 11.84 4.09 46.58
CA ALA A 67 11.10 5.35 46.77
C ALA A 67 9.85 5.45 45.89
N HIS A 68 9.83 4.79 44.72
CA HIS A 68 8.72 4.86 43.77
C HIS A 68 7.66 3.77 44.00
N LEU A 69 8.07 2.59 44.48
CA LEU A 69 7.19 1.45 44.73
C LEU A 69 6.69 1.39 46.18
N GLY A 70 7.28 2.17 47.10
CA GLY A 70 6.90 2.19 48.51
C GLY A 70 7.38 0.99 49.33
N GLU A 71 8.15 0.08 48.73
CA GLU A 71 8.69 -1.12 49.36
C GLU A 71 10.18 -1.33 48.99
N PRO A 72 11.00 -1.87 49.90
CA PRO A 72 12.44 -2.05 49.66
C PRO A 72 12.69 -3.02 48.50
N THR A 73 13.18 -2.48 47.38
CA THR A 73 13.38 -3.23 46.12
C THR A 73 14.85 -3.22 45.73
N LYS A 74 15.44 -4.40 45.47
CA LYS A 74 16.87 -4.55 45.13
C LYS A 74 17.07 -4.77 43.64
N PHE A 75 17.90 -3.95 43.01
CA PHE A 75 18.25 -4.03 41.59
C PHE A 75 19.73 -4.43 41.41
N VAL A 76 20.00 -5.45 40.58
CA VAL A 76 21.35 -6.00 40.32
C VAL A 76 21.60 -5.97 38.81
N LEU A 77 22.76 -5.45 38.39
CA LEU A 77 23.14 -5.40 36.98
C LEU A 77 23.60 -6.78 36.50
N PRO A 78 23.33 -7.19 35.24
CA PRO A 78 23.84 -8.44 34.69
C PRO A 78 25.37 -8.42 34.51
N SER A 79 26.03 -9.57 34.63
CA SER A 79 27.49 -9.67 34.45
C SER A 79 27.89 -9.67 32.97
N PRO A 80 29.02 -9.03 32.60
CA PRO A 80 29.51 -9.07 31.22
C PRO A 80 29.97 -10.49 30.86
N VAL A 81 29.64 -10.92 29.64
CA VAL A 81 30.02 -12.20 29.05
C VAL A 81 31.29 -11.98 28.21
N GLU A 82 32.38 -12.69 28.52
CA GLU A 82 33.59 -12.69 27.69
C GLU A 82 33.40 -13.54 26.41
N PRO A 83 33.95 -13.12 25.26
CA PRO A 83 33.87 -13.89 24.02
C PRO A 83 34.87 -15.05 24.01
N SER A 84 34.44 -16.23 23.57
CA SER A 84 35.30 -17.41 23.37
C SER A 84 36.14 -17.31 22.08
N PRO A 85 37.37 -17.87 22.04
CA PRO A 85 38.23 -17.83 20.85
C PRO A 85 37.84 -18.89 19.80
N PRO A 86 38.22 -18.69 18.52
CA PRO A 86 37.82 -19.58 17.43
C PRO A 86 38.63 -20.89 17.43
N GLN A 87 37.94 -22.01 17.16
CA GLN A 87 38.56 -23.31 16.90
C GLN A 87 38.83 -23.51 15.41
N GLU A 88 39.99 -24.09 15.15
CA GLU A 88 40.60 -24.45 13.87
C GLU A 88 40.24 -25.91 13.56
N GLU A 89 39.74 -26.22 12.35
CA GLU A 89 39.55 -27.62 11.94
C GLU A 89 39.88 -27.88 10.45
N ALA A 90 40.97 -28.65 10.31
CA ALA A 90 41.40 -29.64 9.33
C ALA A 90 40.66 -29.86 7.98
N ALA A 91 41.50 -30.02 6.95
CA ALA A 91 41.21 -30.52 5.61
C ALA A 91 40.79 -32.00 5.55
N PRO A 92 40.20 -32.44 4.42
CA PRO A 92 40.36 -33.82 3.97
C PRO A 92 40.87 -33.96 2.53
N ALA A 93 41.52 -35.11 2.32
CA ALA A 93 42.31 -35.53 1.18
C ALA A 93 41.47 -36.03 -0.03
N SER A 94 42.11 -36.02 -1.21
CA SER A 94 41.74 -36.82 -2.40
C SER A 94 41.97 -38.33 -2.17
N PRO A 95 41.30 -39.22 -2.94
CA PRO A 95 42.00 -39.77 -4.11
C PRO A 95 41.13 -40.11 -5.36
N ALA A 96 41.88 -40.26 -6.45
CA ALA A 96 41.66 -40.79 -7.80
C ALA A 96 40.59 -41.88 -8.11
N SER A 97 40.10 -41.82 -9.37
CA SER A 97 39.40 -42.85 -10.19
C SER A 97 40.35 -44.01 -10.65
N PRO A 98 39.96 -44.98 -11.54
CA PRO A 98 38.67 -45.36 -12.18
C PRO A 98 38.40 -46.90 -12.22
N VAL A 99 37.27 -47.37 -12.83
CA VAL A 99 37.16 -48.51 -13.82
C VAL A 99 35.71 -49.09 -13.95
N ALA A 100 35.25 -49.13 -15.23
CA ALA A 100 34.37 -50.06 -16.00
C ALA A 100 33.05 -50.73 -15.52
N ALA A 101 31.99 -50.47 -16.30
CA ALA A 101 31.04 -51.34 -17.06
C ALA A 101 30.40 -52.66 -16.52
N ASP A 102 29.08 -52.72 -16.78
CA ASP A 102 28.24 -53.78 -17.37
C ASP A 102 27.10 -54.47 -16.58
N ASP A 103 26.05 -54.76 -17.35
CA ASP A 103 24.96 -55.75 -17.24
C ASP A 103 23.62 -55.49 -16.48
N THR A 104 22.56 -55.34 -17.29
CA THR A 104 21.13 -55.62 -17.00
C THR A 104 20.82 -57.13 -16.95
N PRO A 105 19.68 -57.58 -16.34
CA PRO A 105 18.49 -57.92 -17.15
C PRO A 105 17.10 -57.76 -16.46
N SER A 106 16.03 -57.63 -17.27
CA SER A 106 14.58 -57.81 -16.94
C SER A 106 14.24 -59.30 -16.67
N PRO A 107 13.06 -59.72 -16.10
CA PRO A 107 11.73 -59.78 -16.78
C PRO A 107 10.53 -59.87 -15.76
N PRO A 108 9.32 -60.51 -15.97
CA PRO A 108 8.48 -60.84 -17.15
C PRO A 108 6.97 -60.44 -17.02
N ALA A 109 6.19 -60.85 -18.03
CA ALA A 109 4.79 -60.53 -18.38
C ALA A 109 3.66 -61.41 -17.75
N LEU A 110 2.42 -60.97 -18.03
CA LEU A 110 1.05 -61.45 -17.66
C LEU A 110 0.67 -62.91 -18.02
N PRO A 111 -0.48 -63.40 -17.49
CA PRO A 111 -1.54 -63.89 -18.39
C PRO A 111 -3.01 -63.58 -17.96
N ALA A 112 -3.97 -64.13 -18.72
CA ALA A 112 -5.26 -63.58 -19.18
C ALA A 112 -6.58 -64.06 -18.50
N VAL A 113 -7.59 -63.16 -18.49
CA VAL A 113 -9.05 -63.20 -18.82
C VAL A 113 -9.94 -64.44 -18.53
N SER A 114 -11.04 -64.30 -17.75
CA SER A 114 -12.47 -64.42 -18.20
C SER A 114 -13.55 -64.54 -17.08
N GLN A 115 -14.53 -63.61 -17.16
CA GLN A 115 -16.01 -63.66 -16.95
C GLN A 115 -16.68 -64.24 -15.68
N ILE A 116 -17.53 -63.41 -15.02
CA ILE A 116 -19.01 -63.51 -14.84
C ILE A 116 -19.48 -62.48 -13.77
N SER A 117 -20.51 -61.67 -14.09
CA SER A 117 -21.28 -60.80 -13.15
C SER A 117 -22.64 -61.47 -12.80
N PRO A 118 -23.55 -60.92 -11.95
CA PRO A 118 -23.51 -59.75 -11.04
C PRO A 118 -24.04 -60.06 -9.59
N GLN A 119 -23.86 -59.16 -8.62
CA GLN A 119 -24.92 -58.70 -7.66
C GLN A 119 -24.46 -57.49 -6.81
N VAL A 120 -25.22 -56.38 -6.96
CA VAL A 120 -25.65 -55.35 -5.98
C VAL A 120 -24.62 -54.47 -5.21
N SER A 121 -24.51 -53.21 -5.70
CA SER A 121 -24.31 -51.86 -5.11
C SER A 121 -24.20 -51.63 -3.57
N PRO A 122 -23.57 -50.52 -3.06
CA PRO A 122 -23.50 -49.19 -3.68
C PRO A 122 -22.11 -48.54 -3.85
N GLN A 123 -21.98 -47.81 -4.96
CA GLN A 123 -20.81 -47.02 -5.35
C GLN A 123 -20.71 -45.71 -4.55
N VAL A 124 -19.50 -45.43 -4.08
CA VAL A 124 -19.00 -44.08 -3.75
C VAL A 124 -18.35 -43.52 -5.01
N SER A 125 -18.82 -42.37 -5.49
CA SER A 125 -18.22 -41.67 -6.64
C SER A 125 -16.84 -41.08 -6.28
N PRO A 126 -15.85 -41.11 -7.19
CA PRO A 126 -14.59 -40.38 -7.02
C PRO A 126 -14.81 -38.87 -7.29
N PRO A 127 -13.96 -37.97 -6.73
CA PRO A 127 -14.14 -36.53 -6.88
C PRO A 127 -13.88 -36.05 -8.32
N ALA A 128 -14.63 -35.02 -8.73
CA ALA A 128 -14.57 -34.40 -10.05
C ALA A 128 -13.23 -33.67 -10.31
N SER A 129 -12.81 -33.66 -11.57
CA SER A 129 -11.59 -32.99 -12.06
C SER A 129 -11.73 -31.45 -11.98
N PRO A 130 -10.66 -30.68 -11.67
CA PRO A 130 -10.70 -29.21 -11.56
C PRO A 130 -11.26 -28.49 -12.81
N LEU A 131 -11.10 -29.09 -13.99
CA LEU A 131 -11.66 -28.59 -15.26
C LEU A 131 -13.20 -28.53 -15.27
N ALA A 132 -13.89 -29.39 -14.51
CA ALA A 132 -15.36 -29.39 -14.45
C ALA A 132 -15.91 -28.20 -13.64
N ALA A 133 -15.21 -27.79 -12.58
CA ALA A 133 -15.61 -26.65 -11.75
C ALA A 133 -15.46 -25.30 -12.46
N ILE A 134 -14.54 -25.20 -13.43
CA ILE A 134 -14.37 -24.03 -14.30
C ILE A 134 -15.49 -23.97 -15.37
N GLY A 135 -15.95 -25.14 -15.85
CA GLY A 135 -17.06 -25.25 -16.80
C GLY A 135 -18.42 -24.84 -16.22
N ASP A 136 -18.70 -25.18 -14.94
CA ASP A 136 -19.96 -24.84 -14.27
C ASP A 136 -20.13 -23.34 -13.99
N LEU A 137 -19.03 -22.56 -13.94
CA LEU A 137 -19.06 -21.09 -13.85
C LEU A 137 -19.36 -20.40 -15.19
N LEU A 138 -19.21 -21.13 -16.31
CA LEU A 138 -19.39 -20.64 -17.68
C LEU A 138 -20.64 -21.23 -18.37
N GLY A 139 -21.40 -22.13 -17.71
CA GLY A 139 -22.54 -22.79 -18.33
C GLY A 139 -23.71 -23.08 -17.39
N GLY A 140 -24.83 -22.36 -17.59
CA GLY A 140 -26.18 -22.89 -17.32
C GLY A 140 -27.13 -22.02 -16.49
N SER A 141 -27.91 -21.17 -17.16
CA SER A 141 -29.39 -21.15 -17.00
C SER A 141 -30.01 -20.29 -18.10
N GLN A 142 -30.78 -20.94 -18.97
CA GLN A 142 -31.76 -20.28 -19.83
C GLN A 142 -32.83 -19.64 -18.95
N ILE A 143 -32.89 -18.31 -18.93
CA ILE A 143 -34.03 -17.56 -18.40
C ILE A 143 -34.51 -16.61 -19.50
N ALA A 144 -35.83 -16.63 -19.70
CA ALA A 144 -36.55 -15.90 -20.73
C ALA A 144 -36.18 -14.41 -20.81
N THR A 145 -36.07 -13.92 -22.03
CA THR A 145 -35.83 -12.52 -22.40
C THR A 145 -36.87 -11.55 -21.81
N PRO A 146 -36.46 -10.51 -21.06
CA PRO A 146 -37.23 -9.28 -20.96
C PRO A 146 -36.71 -8.24 -21.96
N SER A 147 -37.67 -7.54 -22.59
CA SER A 147 -37.45 -6.39 -23.47
C SER A 147 -36.66 -5.27 -22.76
N PRO A 148 -35.87 -4.44 -23.48
CA PRO A 148 -34.91 -3.54 -22.86
C PRO A 148 -35.59 -2.31 -22.25
N ALA A 149 -35.43 -2.12 -20.94
CA ALA A 149 -35.64 -0.84 -20.30
C ALA A 149 -34.29 -0.10 -20.21
N THR A 150 -34.29 1.11 -20.76
CA THR A 150 -33.19 2.05 -20.95
C THR A 150 -32.35 2.29 -19.69
N GLN A 151 -31.07 1.91 -19.72
CA GLN A 151 -30.00 2.52 -18.94
C GLN A 151 -29.05 3.26 -19.91
N PRO A 152 -28.46 4.40 -19.49
CA PRO A 152 -27.64 5.22 -20.38
C PRO A 152 -26.35 4.48 -20.75
N ALA A 153 -26.13 4.31 -22.05
CA ALA A 153 -24.90 3.76 -22.60
C ALA A 153 -23.71 4.68 -22.23
N LEU A 154 -22.77 4.17 -21.45
CA LEU A 154 -21.39 4.63 -21.49
C LEU A 154 -20.83 4.23 -22.85
N ALA A 155 -20.78 5.19 -23.77
CA ALA A 155 -20.19 5.00 -25.08
C ALA A 155 -18.72 4.63 -24.92
N LEU A 156 -18.38 3.39 -25.26
CA LEU A 156 -17.02 3.01 -25.62
C LEU A 156 -16.58 3.94 -26.75
N ALA A 157 -15.47 4.66 -26.55
CA ALA A 157 -14.87 5.48 -27.60
C ALA A 157 -14.60 4.59 -28.82
N GLN A 158 -15.27 4.89 -29.93
CA GLN A 158 -15.07 4.24 -31.22
C GLN A 158 -13.60 4.39 -31.68
N PRO A 159 -12.99 3.37 -32.32
CA PRO A 159 -11.70 3.53 -32.95
C PRO A 159 -11.80 4.56 -34.10
N TYR A 160 -10.96 5.59 -34.04
CA TYR A 160 -10.90 6.65 -35.04
C TYR A 160 -10.33 6.09 -36.35
N ALA A 161 -11.15 6.05 -37.41
CA ALA A 161 -10.71 5.82 -38.78
C ALA A 161 -10.08 7.11 -39.36
N PRO A 162 -8.98 7.02 -40.14
CA PRO A 162 -8.36 8.20 -40.72
C PRO A 162 -9.25 8.83 -41.80
N SER A 163 -9.56 10.12 -41.68
CA SER A 163 -10.25 10.89 -42.71
C SER A 163 -9.25 11.34 -43.77
N ASP A 164 -9.54 11.01 -45.02
CA ASP A 164 -8.94 11.61 -46.22
C ASP A 164 -9.08 13.14 -46.19
N ALA A 165 -7.95 13.84 -46.18
CA ALA A 165 -7.90 15.29 -46.43
C ALA A 165 -6.63 15.63 -47.22
N ILE A 166 -6.89 16.17 -48.41
CA ILE A 166 -6.00 16.59 -49.50
C ILE A 166 -4.78 17.40 -49.01
N LEU A 167 -3.59 17.01 -49.48
CA LEU A 167 -2.32 17.74 -49.37
C LEU A 167 -2.28 18.93 -50.35
N PRO A 168 -1.83 20.14 -49.95
CA PRO A 168 -1.37 21.14 -50.89
C PRO A 168 0.13 20.98 -51.20
N GLU A 169 0.45 21.07 -52.49
CA GLU A 169 1.77 20.88 -53.09
C GLU A 169 2.87 21.82 -52.59
N ALA A 170 4.08 21.27 -52.55
CA ALA A 170 5.33 21.99 -52.32
C ALA A 170 5.75 22.87 -53.50
N ARG A 171 6.41 24.00 -53.22
CA ARG A 171 7.28 24.70 -54.18
C ARG A 171 8.68 24.92 -53.57
N PRO A 172 9.76 24.78 -54.35
CA PRO A 172 11.14 24.79 -53.85
C PRO A 172 11.77 26.19 -53.89
N GLY A 173 12.64 26.50 -52.92
CA GLY A 173 13.33 27.79 -52.84
C GLY A 173 14.74 27.70 -52.24
N ARG A 174 15.71 27.46 -53.13
CA ARG A 174 17.15 27.84 -53.13
C ARG A 174 17.99 27.78 -51.84
N VAL A 175 18.98 26.90 -51.92
CA VAL A 175 20.26 26.91 -51.18
C VAL A 175 21.25 27.85 -51.89
N THR A 176 22.01 28.64 -51.13
CA THR A 176 23.31 29.19 -51.56
C THR A 176 24.33 29.08 -50.41
N PRO A 177 25.54 28.54 -50.68
CA PRO A 177 26.59 28.29 -49.68
C PRO A 177 27.65 29.40 -49.64
N LEU A 178 28.41 29.48 -48.55
CA LEU A 178 29.72 30.16 -48.50
C LEU A 178 30.62 29.50 -47.43
N GLU A 179 31.72 28.89 -47.88
CA GLU A 179 32.90 28.51 -47.09
C GLU A 179 33.95 29.67 -47.08
N PRO A 180 35.24 29.47 -46.69
CA PRO A 180 35.76 29.57 -45.32
C PRO A 180 36.89 30.63 -45.20
N GLY A 181 37.21 31.07 -43.98
CA GLY A 181 38.31 32.03 -43.75
C GLY A 181 38.89 31.93 -42.34
N ALA A 182 40.20 31.69 -42.29
CA ALA A 182 41.00 31.28 -41.13
C ALA A 182 41.42 32.42 -40.18
N GLY A 183 41.80 32.06 -38.94
CA GLY A 183 42.92 32.70 -38.25
C GLY A 183 42.71 33.25 -36.83
N ALA A 184 43.18 32.46 -35.86
CA ALA A 184 43.89 32.87 -34.63
C ALA A 184 43.17 33.57 -33.46
N GLY A 185 43.19 32.88 -32.31
CA GLY A 185 43.76 33.42 -31.07
C GLY A 185 42.87 34.27 -30.16
N ALA A 186 42.28 33.62 -29.14
CA ALA A 186 42.16 34.07 -27.74
C ALA A 186 40.97 33.38 -27.08
N THR A 187 41.23 32.68 -25.97
CA THR A 187 40.21 32.28 -24.99
C THR A 187 39.62 33.52 -24.31
N PRO A 188 38.29 33.61 -24.15
CA PRO A 188 37.71 34.37 -23.06
C PRO A 188 37.07 33.41 -22.04
N GLU A 189 37.40 33.68 -20.78
CA GLU A 189 36.89 33.06 -19.58
C GLU A 189 35.36 32.97 -19.54
N ALA A 190 34.86 31.82 -19.08
CA ALA A 190 33.47 31.66 -18.69
C ALA A 190 33.14 32.63 -17.53
N PRO A 191 31.96 33.28 -17.52
CA PRO A 191 31.57 34.11 -16.39
C PRO A 191 31.42 33.22 -15.15
N LEU A 192 32.16 33.56 -14.10
CA LEU A 192 32.00 33.03 -12.76
C LEU A 192 30.54 33.23 -12.31
N LEU A 193 29.80 32.13 -12.21
CA LEU A 193 28.51 32.07 -11.52
C LEU A 193 28.73 32.37 -10.04
N GLY A 194 28.60 33.65 -9.69
CA GLY A 194 28.52 34.10 -8.31
C GLY A 194 27.31 33.49 -7.62
N GLY A 195 27.57 32.66 -6.62
CA GLY A 195 26.73 32.47 -5.43
C GLY A 195 25.26 32.16 -5.64
N VAL A 196 24.94 30.97 -6.16
CA VAL A 196 23.65 30.33 -5.82
C VAL A 196 23.91 29.44 -4.60
N MET A 197 23.77 30.02 -3.41
CA MET A 197 23.67 29.25 -2.18
C MET A 197 22.48 28.29 -2.31
N ALA A 198 22.65 27.07 -1.79
CA ALA A 198 21.55 26.12 -1.60
C ALA A 198 20.41 26.83 -0.86
N GLY A 199 19.34 27.17 -1.58
CA GLY A 199 18.22 27.90 -1.03
C GLY A 199 17.47 27.01 -0.06
N ASP A 200 17.26 27.51 1.16
CA ASP A 200 16.25 26.98 2.06
C ASP A 200 14.95 26.81 1.28
N TRP A 201 14.32 25.64 1.40
CA TRP A 201 13.06 25.30 0.74
C TRP A 201 11.95 26.13 1.36
N ASN A 202 11.87 27.41 0.98
CA ASN A 202 10.74 28.25 1.29
C ASN A 202 9.71 27.97 0.18
N PRO A 203 8.55 27.37 0.48
CA PRO A 203 7.51 27.20 -0.53
C PRO A 203 7.19 28.58 -1.09
N VAL A 204 7.53 28.81 -2.35
CA VAL A 204 7.10 30.01 -3.07
C VAL A 204 5.61 29.82 -3.30
N PHE A 205 4.80 30.38 -2.39
CA PHE A 205 3.36 30.39 -2.55
C PHE A 205 3.01 31.22 -3.79
N PRO A 206 2.05 30.78 -4.62
CA PRO A 206 1.55 31.64 -5.68
C PRO A 206 1.04 32.94 -5.06
N PRO A 207 1.19 34.10 -5.76
CA PRO A 207 0.54 35.32 -5.32
C PRO A 207 -0.97 35.07 -5.18
N LEU A 208 -1.60 35.71 -4.20
CA LEU A 208 -3.05 35.62 -4.00
C LEU A 208 -3.73 35.90 -5.35
N PRO A 209 -4.52 34.96 -5.91
CA PRO A 209 -5.23 35.22 -7.14
C PRO A 209 -6.16 36.41 -6.94
N ALA A 210 -6.41 37.19 -8.00
CA ALA A 210 -7.26 38.38 -7.93
C ALA A 210 -8.69 38.10 -7.45
N SER A 211 -9.11 36.84 -7.45
CA SER A 211 -10.36 36.33 -6.89
C SER A 211 -10.41 36.30 -5.35
N ILE A 212 -9.28 36.53 -4.66
CA ILE A 212 -9.20 36.55 -3.20
C ILE A 212 -8.94 37.98 -2.73
N ALA A 213 -9.92 38.56 -2.03
CA ALA A 213 -9.76 39.87 -1.42
C ALA A 213 -8.68 39.80 -0.32
N PRO A 214 -7.68 40.70 -0.29
CA PRO A 214 -6.67 40.73 0.77
C PRO A 214 -7.25 40.75 2.20
N PRO A 215 -8.34 41.48 2.49
CA PRO A 215 -8.99 41.43 3.81
C PRO A 215 -9.44 40.02 4.21
N ASP A 216 -10.03 39.26 3.27
CA ASP A 216 -10.46 37.88 3.54
C ASP A 216 -9.27 36.97 3.83
N ALA A 217 -8.14 37.17 3.15
CA ALA A 217 -6.93 36.37 3.39
C ALA A 217 -6.35 36.61 4.80
N ASP A 218 -6.28 37.87 5.23
CA ASP A 218 -5.77 38.21 6.57
C ASP A 218 -6.70 37.70 7.67
N THR A 219 -8.01 37.92 7.53
CA THR A 219 -9.02 37.41 8.46
C THR A 219 -9.02 35.88 8.52
N ALA A 220 -8.87 35.21 7.37
CA ALA A 220 -8.81 33.75 7.33
C ALA A 220 -7.58 33.20 8.06
N ARG A 221 -6.41 33.82 7.93
CA ARG A 221 -5.21 33.40 8.69
C ARG A 221 -5.43 33.47 10.21
N LEU A 222 -6.12 34.52 10.69
CA LEU A 222 -6.49 34.65 12.10
C LEU A 222 -7.47 33.55 12.54
N ALA A 223 -8.50 33.28 11.74
CA ALA A 223 -9.47 32.22 12.01
C ALA A 223 -8.80 30.84 12.09
N ILE A 224 -7.97 30.49 11.10
CA ILE A 224 -7.24 29.22 11.06
C ILE A 224 -6.30 29.09 12.27
N ALA A 225 -5.61 30.16 12.65
CA ALA A 225 -4.74 30.16 13.83
C ALA A 225 -5.53 29.95 15.14
N ALA A 226 -6.74 30.50 15.25
CA ALA A 226 -7.63 30.27 16.40
C ALA A 226 -8.13 28.81 16.44
N TYR A 227 -8.61 28.26 15.32
CA TYR A 227 -9.03 26.86 15.22
C TYR A 227 -7.89 25.90 15.60
N ARG A 228 -6.67 26.12 15.10
CA ARG A 228 -5.49 25.30 15.44
C ARG A 228 -5.15 25.32 16.93
N LYS A 229 -5.52 26.38 17.65
CA LYS A 229 -5.36 26.48 19.12
C LYS A 229 -6.53 25.85 19.89
N GLY A 230 -7.55 25.35 19.21
CA GLY A 230 -8.78 24.81 19.80
C GLY A 230 -9.81 25.87 20.19
N ASP A 231 -9.59 27.14 19.84
CA ASP A 231 -10.54 28.23 20.13
C ASP A 231 -11.53 28.39 18.98
N MET A 232 -12.54 27.51 18.98
CA MET A 232 -13.57 27.47 17.93
C MET A 232 -14.39 28.75 17.90
N ALA A 233 -14.74 29.32 19.06
CA ALA A 233 -15.57 30.51 19.15
C ALA A 233 -14.86 31.74 18.55
N GLN A 234 -13.59 31.95 18.89
CA GLN A 234 -12.81 33.04 18.32
C GLN A 234 -12.56 32.85 16.82
N GLY A 235 -12.32 31.61 16.39
CA GLY A 235 -12.23 31.28 14.97
C GLY A 235 -13.51 31.60 14.20
N ASP A 236 -14.68 31.27 14.77
CA ASP A 236 -15.99 31.57 14.18
C ASP A 236 -16.25 33.09 14.07
N VAL A 237 -15.81 33.87 15.07
CA VAL A 237 -15.88 35.35 15.02
C VAL A 237 -15.07 35.91 13.86
N PHE A 238 -13.84 35.43 13.67
CA PHE A 238 -13.03 35.85 12.52
C PHE A 238 -13.65 35.37 11.21
N ALA A 239 -14.12 34.12 11.14
CA ALA A 239 -14.75 33.58 9.93
C ALA A 239 -15.98 34.39 9.49
N ALA A 240 -16.79 34.86 10.44
CA ALA A 240 -17.96 35.70 10.16
C ALA A 240 -17.61 37.07 9.53
N ALA A 241 -16.37 37.56 9.71
CA ALA A 241 -15.91 38.82 9.14
C ALA A 241 -15.44 38.70 7.67
N THR A 242 -15.39 37.48 7.11
CA THR A 242 -15.07 37.27 5.69
C THR A 242 -16.22 37.67 4.77
N THR A 243 -15.86 38.25 3.62
CA THR A 243 -16.80 38.86 2.68
C THR A 243 -17.23 37.90 1.56
N THR A 244 -16.33 37.03 1.09
CA THR A 244 -16.63 36.08 0.01
C THR A 244 -17.24 34.77 0.51
N GLU A 245 -18.08 34.14 -0.31
CA GLU A 245 -18.63 32.81 -0.01
C GLU A 245 -17.53 31.75 0.12
N ALA A 246 -16.56 31.75 -0.81
CA ALA A 246 -15.47 30.79 -0.81
C ALA A 246 -14.63 30.87 0.49
N ALA A 247 -14.31 32.08 0.98
CA ALA A 247 -13.58 32.24 2.24
C ALA A 247 -14.38 31.68 3.43
N ARG A 248 -15.68 32.01 3.53
CA ARG A 248 -16.54 31.54 4.62
C ARG A 248 -16.64 30.01 4.64
N VAL A 249 -16.85 29.40 3.48
CA VAL A 249 -16.98 27.94 3.33
C VAL A 249 -15.64 27.25 3.55
N ALA A 250 -14.52 27.86 3.12
CA ALA A 250 -13.18 27.36 3.42
C ALA A 250 -12.92 27.32 4.93
N LEU A 251 -13.30 28.37 5.66
CA LEU A 251 -13.10 28.43 7.11
C LEU A 251 -14.01 27.47 7.88
N GLU A 252 -15.25 27.27 7.42
CA GLU A 252 -16.12 26.24 7.97
C GLU A 252 -15.56 24.83 7.73
N TRP A 253 -15.04 24.58 6.53
CA TRP A 253 -14.33 23.34 6.21
C TRP A 253 -13.11 23.12 7.11
N VAL A 254 -12.28 24.16 7.32
CA VAL A 254 -11.13 24.11 8.24
C VAL A 254 -11.58 23.81 9.66
N ALA A 255 -12.63 24.47 10.16
CA ALA A 255 -13.15 24.26 11.50
C ALA A 255 -13.57 22.79 11.72
N ILE A 256 -14.39 22.26 10.81
CA ILE A 256 -14.86 20.86 10.84
C ILE A 256 -13.68 19.87 10.78
N ARG A 257 -12.63 20.19 10.02
CA ARG A 257 -11.46 19.32 9.85
C ARG A 257 -10.45 19.41 10.99
N THR A 258 -10.39 20.54 11.68
CA THR A 258 -9.46 20.77 12.79
C THR A 258 -9.89 19.98 14.02
N ASP A 259 -11.19 19.97 14.32
CA ASP A 259 -11.74 19.12 15.40
C ASP A 259 -12.96 18.31 14.91
N PRO A 260 -12.75 17.23 14.15
CA PRO A 260 -13.84 16.44 13.58
C PRO A 260 -14.77 15.79 14.61
N ARG A 261 -14.32 15.64 15.86
CA ARG A 261 -15.11 15.02 16.94
C ARG A 261 -15.83 16.07 17.77
N GLY A 262 -15.17 17.17 18.14
CA GLY A 262 -15.78 18.24 18.93
C GLY A 262 -16.62 19.22 18.12
N THR A 263 -16.54 19.22 16.79
CA THR A 263 -17.43 20.00 15.90
C THR A 263 -18.92 19.70 16.14
N GLY A 264 -19.25 18.46 16.52
CA GLY A 264 -20.59 18.04 16.90
C GLY A 264 -21.56 17.83 15.71
N PHE A 265 -22.63 17.08 15.97
CA PHE A 265 -23.63 16.71 14.97
C PHE A 265 -24.29 17.92 14.28
N SER A 266 -24.65 18.96 15.05
CA SER A 266 -25.40 20.11 14.53
C SER A 266 -24.62 20.91 13.49
N ARG A 267 -23.33 21.14 13.71
CA ARG A 267 -22.48 21.91 12.78
C ARG A 267 -22.24 21.14 11.48
N VAL A 268 -21.89 19.85 11.57
CA VAL A 268 -21.70 18.98 10.40
C VAL A 268 -22.99 18.87 9.56
N THR A 269 -24.15 18.68 10.21
CA THR A 269 -25.42 18.56 9.49
C THR A 269 -25.91 19.89 8.92
N ALA A 270 -25.64 21.02 9.57
CA ALA A 270 -25.88 22.34 9.00
C ALA A 270 -25.06 22.56 7.72
N PHE A 271 -23.77 22.19 7.73
CA PHE A 271 -22.91 22.26 6.55
C PHE A 271 -23.42 21.37 5.41
N LEU A 272 -23.76 20.12 5.71
CA LEU A 272 -24.34 19.19 4.73
C LEU A 272 -25.66 19.70 4.12
N LYS A 273 -26.49 20.38 4.92
CA LYS A 273 -27.74 20.97 4.45
C LYS A 273 -27.50 22.18 3.56
N ALA A 274 -26.49 23.01 3.87
CA ALA A 274 -26.13 24.19 3.09
C ALA A 274 -25.42 23.81 1.78
N HIS A 275 -24.67 22.71 1.77
CA HIS A 275 -23.83 22.28 0.64
C HIS A 275 -24.07 20.79 0.32
N PRO A 276 -25.26 20.41 -0.21
CA PRO A 276 -25.59 19.01 -0.48
C PRO A 276 -24.65 18.34 -1.50
N ASP A 277 -24.13 19.11 -2.46
CA ASP A 277 -23.21 18.65 -3.51
C ASP A 277 -21.73 18.71 -3.09
N TRP A 278 -21.44 18.96 -1.80
CA TRP A 278 -20.06 19.07 -1.33
C TRP A 278 -19.29 17.75 -1.54
N PRO A 279 -18.04 17.80 -2.07
CA PRO A 279 -17.32 16.57 -2.38
C PRO A 279 -17.07 15.64 -1.20
N SER A 280 -16.96 16.15 0.02
CA SER A 280 -16.69 15.33 1.21
C SER A 280 -17.96 14.77 1.88
N VAL A 281 -19.11 14.67 1.19
CA VAL A 281 -20.41 14.26 1.80
C VAL A 281 -20.33 12.91 2.52
N THR A 282 -19.56 11.94 2.01
CA THR A 282 -19.44 10.61 2.66
C THR A 282 -18.68 10.73 3.96
N TRP A 283 -17.56 11.47 3.96
CA TRP A 283 -16.79 11.69 5.19
C TRP A 283 -17.61 12.47 6.23
N LEU A 284 -18.33 13.51 5.80
CA LEU A 284 -19.20 14.31 6.65
C LEU A 284 -20.38 13.49 7.20
N ARG A 285 -21.01 12.64 6.38
CA ARG A 285 -22.06 11.70 6.83
C ARG A 285 -21.53 10.74 7.89
N ARG A 286 -20.34 10.18 7.69
CA ARG A 286 -19.69 9.33 8.71
C ARG A 286 -19.46 10.07 10.02
N ARG A 287 -19.02 11.34 9.97
CA ARG A 287 -18.89 12.18 11.18
C ARG A 287 -20.23 12.47 11.85
N ALA A 288 -21.27 12.74 11.07
CA ALA A 288 -22.62 12.94 11.61
C ALA A 288 -23.14 11.68 12.32
N GLU A 289 -22.99 10.50 11.72
CA GLU A 289 -23.41 9.23 12.33
C GLU A 289 -22.63 8.87 13.60
N GLU A 290 -21.34 9.19 13.65
CA GLU A 290 -20.54 9.05 14.88
C GLU A 290 -21.10 9.92 16.02
N GLY A 291 -21.53 11.15 15.71
CA GLY A 291 -22.21 12.03 16.67
C GLY A 291 -23.58 11.51 17.12
N LEU A 292 -24.35 10.86 16.23
CA LEU A 292 -25.66 10.27 16.59
C LEU A 292 -25.54 9.23 17.70
N TYR A 293 -24.53 8.36 17.61
CA TYR A 293 -24.30 7.33 18.63
C TYR A 293 -23.61 7.86 19.88
N GLY A 294 -22.56 8.68 19.70
CA GLY A 294 -21.72 9.20 20.79
C GLY A 294 -22.45 10.15 21.72
N ASP A 295 -23.25 11.06 21.16
CA ASP A 295 -23.95 12.11 21.91
C ASP A 295 -25.32 11.65 22.45
N ARG A 296 -25.70 10.38 22.20
CA ARG A 296 -27.00 9.79 22.56
C ARG A 296 -28.17 10.67 22.13
N GLN A 297 -28.15 11.09 20.87
CA GLN A 297 -29.19 11.95 20.29
C GLN A 297 -30.59 11.34 20.47
N GLY A 298 -31.60 12.18 20.67
CA GLY A 298 -32.97 11.73 20.94
C GLY A 298 -33.58 10.94 19.78
N PHE A 299 -34.47 9.99 20.09
CA PHE A 299 -35.11 9.12 19.10
C PHE A 299 -35.85 9.86 17.97
N GLY A 300 -36.38 11.06 18.23
CA GLY A 300 -37.00 11.90 17.20
C GLY A 300 -35.99 12.34 16.12
N LEU A 301 -34.77 12.70 16.53
CA LEU A 301 -33.70 13.07 15.61
C LEU A 301 -33.21 11.86 14.81
N LEU A 302 -33.03 10.72 15.47
CA LEU A 302 -32.65 9.46 14.81
C LEU A 302 -33.69 9.08 13.76
N THR A 303 -34.99 9.18 14.09
CA THR A 303 -36.09 8.93 13.15
C THR A 303 -36.01 9.87 11.94
N ALA A 304 -35.84 11.17 12.17
CA ALA A 304 -35.77 12.15 11.09
C ALA A 304 -34.52 11.99 10.20
N TYR A 305 -33.39 11.55 10.78
CA TYR A 305 -32.15 11.33 10.05
C TYR A 305 -32.22 10.07 9.19
N PHE A 306 -32.58 8.92 9.79
CA PHE A 306 -32.63 7.65 9.08
C PHE A 306 -33.82 7.50 8.13
N ALA A 307 -34.84 8.36 8.23
CA ALA A 307 -35.89 8.48 7.21
C ALA A 307 -35.36 8.92 5.84
N LYS A 308 -34.17 9.55 5.78
CA LYS A 308 -33.58 10.07 4.53
C LYS A 308 -32.49 9.19 3.95
N ALA A 309 -31.78 8.43 4.79
CA ALA A 309 -30.67 7.58 4.36
C ALA A 309 -30.41 6.46 5.37
N ALA A 310 -30.06 5.28 4.87
CA ALA A 310 -29.60 4.18 5.70
C ALA A 310 -28.20 4.48 6.30
N PRO A 311 -27.88 3.95 7.50
CA PRO A 311 -26.58 4.16 8.12
C PRO A 311 -25.44 3.49 7.34
N GLU A 312 -24.32 4.21 7.19
CA GLU A 312 -23.12 3.70 6.52
C GLU A 312 -22.02 3.25 7.49
N THR A 313 -22.00 3.82 8.69
CA THR A 313 -20.98 3.54 9.71
C THR A 313 -21.46 2.50 10.71
N PRO A 314 -20.52 1.80 11.38
CA PRO A 314 -20.86 0.98 12.53
C PRO A 314 -21.65 1.74 13.61
N GLN A 315 -21.26 2.98 13.93
CA GLN A 315 -21.92 3.83 14.91
C GLN A 315 -23.34 4.21 14.47
N GLY A 316 -23.53 4.57 13.20
CA GLY A 316 -24.85 4.83 12.63
C GLY A 316 -25.76 3.60 12.72
N LYS A 317 -25.24 2.42 12.40
CA LYS A 317 -25.97 1.15 12.52
C LYS A 317 -26.36 0.85 13.96
N LEU A 318 -25.46 1.08 14.92
CA LEU A 318 -25.78 0.95 16.35
C LEU A 318 -26.82 1.98 16.81
N ALA A 319 -26.76 3.22 16.31
CA ALA A 319 -27.76 4.25 16.61
C ALA A 319 -29.15 3.88 16.04
N LEU A 320 -29.20 3.29 14.84
CA LEU A 320 -30.43 2.75 14.27
C LEU A 320 -30.93 1.53 15.07
N ALA A 321 -30.04 0.63 15.50
CA ALA A 321 -30.41 -0.49 16.35
C ALA A 321 -31.03 -0.05 17.69
N ARG A 322 -30.56 1.06 18.29
CA ARG A 322 -31.23 1.67 19.46
C ARG A 322 -32.67 2.08 19.15
N LEU A 323 -32.88 2.70 17.98
CA LEU A 323 -34.19 3.15 17.53
C LEU A 323 -35.12 1.96 17.25
N ASP A 324 -34.63 0.94 16.55
CA ASP A 324 -35.38 -0.28 16.24
C ASP A 324 -35.79 -1.01 17.53
N ARG A 325 -34.88 -1.18 18.48
CA ARG A 325 -35.17 -1.75 19.80
C ARG A 325 -36.26 -0.96 20.54
N LYS A 326 -36.19 0.38 20.50
CA LYS A 326 -37.20 1.25 21.12
C LYS A 326 -38.57 1.10 20.47
N GLN A 327 -38.62 0.77 19.18
CA GLN A 327 -39.85 0.59 18.40
C GLN A 327 -40.35 -0.86 18.37
N GLY A 328 -39.70 -1.79 19.10
CA GLY A 328 -40.08 -3.20 19.17
C GLY A 328 -39.59 -4.06 17.99
N ARG A 329 -38.77 -3.51 17.10
CA ARG A 329 -38.15 -4.19 15.95
C ARG A 329 -36.85 -4.89 16.35
N ILE A 330 -36.98 -5.96 17.12
CA ILE A 330 -35.82 -6.63 17.75
C ILE A 330 -34.96 -7.37 16.72
N ASP A 331 -35.57 -8.01 15.72
CA ASP A 331 -34.85 -8.77 14.71
C ASP A 331 -34.00 -7.86 13.80
N GLU A 332 -34.53 -6.69 13.44
CA GLU A 332 -33.83 -5.67 12.68
C GLU A 332 -32.66 -5.08 13.49
N ALA A 333 -32.88 -4.80 14.77
CA ALA A 333 -31.82 -4.36 15.67
C ALA A 333 -30.71 -5.42 15.80
N ALA A 334 -31.08 -6.70 15.99
CA ALA A 334 -30.14 -7.80 16.10
C ALA A 334 -29.33 -8.01 14.81
N ALA A 335 -29.96 -7.88 13.64
CA ALA A 335 -29.28 -7.98 12.36
C ALA A 335 -28.19 -6.90 12.20
N LEU A 336 -28.51 -5.65 12.53
CA LEU A 336 -27.56 -4.53 12.50
C LEU A 336 -26.41 -4.73 13.49
N VAL A 337 -26.72 -5.06 14.74
CA VAL A 337 -25.71 -5.29 15.79
C VAL A 337 -24.80 -6.46 15.42
N ARG A 338 -25.35 -7.56 14.90
CA ARG A 338 -24.57 -8.72 14.46
C ARG A 338 -23.60 -8.37 13.36
N GLU A 339 -24.05 -7.63 12.35
CA GLU A 339 -23.17 -7.19 11.24
C GLU A 339 -22.02 -6.33 11.76
N VAL A 340 -22.35 -5.34 12.60
CA VAL A 340 -21.39 -4.44 13.25
C VAL A 340 -20.41 -5.22 14.12
N TRP A 341 -20.89 -6.15 14.94
CA TRP A 341 -20.05 -6.94 15.84
C TRP A 341 -19.17 -7.94 15.10
N ARG A 342 -19.66 -8.62 14.06
CA ARG A 342 -18.84 -9.55 13.29
C ARG A 342 -17.79 -8.83 12.44
N LYS A 343 -18.16 -7.69 11.84
CA LYS A 343 -17.35 -7.06 10.78
C LYS A 343 -16.68 -5.73 11.14
N GLY A 344 -17.17 -5.03 12.15
CA GLY A 344 -16.71 -3.70 12.49
C GLY A 344 -15.41 -3.67 13.31
N GLU A 345 -14.62 -2.63 13.09
CA GLU A 345 -13.38 -2.37 13.81
C GLU A 345 -13.61 -1.31 14.88
N PHE A 346 -13.29 -1.66 16.13
CA PHE A 346 -13.57 -0.84 17.30
C PHE A 346 -12.35 -0.78 18.21
N SER A 347 -12.27 0.31 18.97
CA SER A 347 -11.43 0.34 20.17
C SER A 347 -12.01 -0.59 21.23
N GLN A 348 -11.17 -1.12 22.12
CA GLN A 348 -11.61 -1.99 23.21
C GLN A 348 -12.73 -1.37 24.08
N PRO A 349 -12.69 -0.06 24.45
CA PRO A 349 -13.80 0.56 25.17
C PRO A 349 -15.12 0.56 24.39
N MET A 350 -15.06 0.67 23.06
CA MET A 350 -16.25 0.60 22.22
C MET A 350 -16.78 -0.84 22.12
N GLU A 351 -15.91 -1.85 22.02
CA GLU A 351 -16.32 -3.26 22.10
C GLU A 351 -17.09 -3.55 23.39
N ALA A 352 -16.55 -3.10 24.54
CA ALA A 352 -17.20 -3.26 25.83
C ALA A 352 -18.60 -2.60 25.87
N LYS A 353 -18.73 -1.38 25.32
CA LYS A 353 -20.02 -0.68 25.23
C LYS A 353 -21.04 -1.42 24.36
N VAL A 354 -20.60 -2.00 23.23
CA VAL A 354 -21.51 -2.77 22.35
C VAL A 354 -22.01 -4.02 23.07
N ILE A 355 -21.14 -4.73 23.79
CA ILE A 355 -21.53 -5.90 24.59
C ILE A 355 -22.45 -5.50 25.75
N GLU A 356 -22.14 -4.42 26.46
CA GLU A 356 -22.97 -3.90 27.56
C GLU A 356 -24.39 -3.59 27.09
N GLU A 357 -24.53 -2.96 25.92
CA GLU A 357 -25.81 -2.46 25.43
C GLU A 357 -26.61 -3.49 24.62
N PHE A 358 -25.93 -4.33 23.83
CA PHE A 358 -26.56 -5.22 22.85
C PHE A 358 -26.09 -6.68 22.95
N GLY A 359 -25.38 -7.06 24.02
CA GLY A 359 -24.89 -8.42 24.20
C GLY A 359 -26.00 -9.47 24.21
N ASP A 360 -27.22 -9.10 24.62
CA ASP A 360 -28.41 -9.95 24.57
C ASP A 360 -28.90 -10.28 23.14
N LEU A 361 -28.44 -9.52 22.13
CA LEU A 361 -28.78 -9.73 20.72
C LEU A 361 -27.71 -10.52 19.96
N LEU A 362 -26.60 -10.88 20.62
CA LEU A 362 -25.46 -11.57 20.02
C LEU A 362 -25.40 -13.02 20.50
N ALA A 363 -25.11 -13.93 19.57
CA ALA A 363 -24.97 -15.35 19.84
C ALA A 363 -23.49 -15.77 19.92
N ALA A 364 -23.23 -16.97 20.45
CA ALA A 364 -21.88 -17.54 20.55
C ALA A 364 -21.19 -17.60 19.17
N GLU A 365 -21.94 -17.88 18.11
CA GLU A 365 -21.45 -17.92 16.73
C GLU A 365 -20.97 -16.54 16.24
N ASP A 366 -21.57 -15.45 16.74
CA ASP A 366 -21.16 -14.08 16.42
C ASP A 366 -19.79 -13.75 17.05
N HIS A 367 -19.57 -14.19 18.28
CA HIS A 367 -18.29 -14.05 18.98
C HIS A 367 -17.21 -14.92 18.36
N LYS A 368 -17.52 -16.18 18.01
CA LYS A 368 -16.60 -17.07 17.29
C LYS A 368 -16.19 -16.49 15.94
N PHE A 369 -17.14 -16.04 15.13
CA PHE A 369 -16.82 -15.40 13.84
C PHE A 369 -15.85 -14.21 14.01
N ARG A 370 -16.07 -13.38 15.04
CA ARG A 370 -15.18 -12.25 15.34
C ARG A 370 -13.80 -12.73 15.82
N ALA A 371 -13.73 -13.82 16.58
CA ALA A 371 -12.48 -14.43 17.03
C ALA A 371 -11.67 -14.96 15.83
N ASP A 372 -12.28 -15.77 14.96
CA ASP A 372 -11.63 -16.32 13.75
C ASP A 372 -11.10 -15.20 12.84
N ARG A 373 -11.90 -14.15 12.63
CA ARG A 373 -11.46 -13.00 11.84
C ARG A 373 -10.32 -12.22 12.49
N ALA A 374 -10.32 -12.10 13.81
CA ALA A 374 -9.21 -11.49 14.55
C ALA A 374 -7.93 -12.34 14.48
N PHE A 375 -8.06 -13.67 14.50
CA PHE A 375 -6.93 -14.58 14.25
C PHE A 375 -6.34 -14.36 12.86
N TYR A 376 -7.16 -14.31 11.81
CA TYR A 376 -6.67 -14.08 10.44
C TYR A 376 -6.00 -12.73 10.23
N LYS A 377 -6.38 -11.71 11.01
CA LYS A 377 -5.73 -10.40 11.05
C LYS A 377 -4.53 -10.31 12.00
N GLU A 378 -4.18 -11.43 12.64
CA GLU A 378 -3.11 -11.53 13.63
C GLU A 378 -3.31 -10.60 14.86
N GLU A 379 -4.56 -10.29 15.21
CA GLU A 379 -4.94 -9.43 16.34
C GLU A 379 -5.16 -10.24 17.63
N THR A 380 -4.08 -10.77 18.21
CA THR A 380 -4.11 -11.69 19.38
C THR A 380 -4.98 -11.18 20.55
N GLY A 381 -4.92 -9.88 20.83
CA GLY A 381 -5.74 -9.25 21.87
C GLY A 381 -7.25 -9.32 21.59
N ARG A 382 -7.69 -9.06 20.35
CA ARG A 382 -9.12 -9.14 19.97
C ARG A 382 -9.59 -10.58 19.84
N LEU A 383 -8.72 -11.46 19.32
CA LEU A 383 -8.93 -12.90 19.26
C LEU A 383 -9.28 -13.44 20.65
N MET A 384 -8.43 -13.17 21.65
CA MET A 384 -8.64 -13.69 23.00
C MET A 384 -9.92 -13.15 23.66
N ARG A 385 -10.18 -11.83 23.55
CA ARG A 385 -11.41 -11.24 24.10
C ARG A 385 -12.68 -11.82 23.48
N SER A 386 -12.67 -12.05 22.17
CA SER A 386 -13.84 -12.60 21.46
C SER A 386 -14.05 -14.08 21.80
N ALA A 387 -12.97 -14.87 21.87
CA ALA A 387 -13.02 -16.27 22.28
C ALA A 387 -13.49 -16.45 23.73
N MET A 388 -13.13 -15.54 24.64
CA MET A 388 -13.63 -15.54 26.03
C MET A 388 -15.15 -15.38 26.13
N LEU A 389 -15.78 -14.67 25.19
CA LEU A 389 -17.25 -14.53 25.13
C LEU A 389 -17.94 -15.82 24.65
N VAL A 390 -17.22 -16.69 23.93
CA VAL A 390 -17.69 -18.04 23.55
C VAL A 390 -17.47 -19.03 24.70
N GLY A 391 -16.28 -19.01 25.30
CA GLY A 391 -15.86 -19.92 26.36
C GLY A 391 -15.42 -21.30 25.87
N GLY A 392 -15.10 -22.19 26.82
CA GLY A 392 -14.77 -23.60 26.53
C GLY A 392 -13.56 -23.78 25.62
N ASP A 393 -13.69 -24.67 24.64
CA ASP A 393 -12.61 -25.08 23.74
C ASP A 393 -12.13 -23.93 22.83
N GLU A 394 -12.97 -22.93 22.56
CA GLU A 394 -12.61 -21.78 21.73
C GLU A 394 -11.50 -20.95 22.39
N VAL A 395 -11.48 -20.86 23.72
CA VAL A 395 -10.41 -20.18 24.46
C VAL A 395 -9.09 -20.94 24.34
N LEU A 396 -9.14 -22.28 24.30
CA LEU A 396 -7.95 -23.11 24.09
C LEU A 396 -7.42 -22.97 22.66
N LEU A 397 -8.31 -22.97 21.67
CA LEU A 397 -7.96 -22.74 20.27
C LEU A 397 -7.31 -21.35 20.09
N ALA A 398 -7.93 -20.30 20.62
CA ALA A 398 -7.42 -18.93 20.56
C ALA A 398 -6.03 -18.79 21.21
N LYS A 399 -5.75 -19.52 22.31
CA LYS A 399 -4.41 -19.56 22.92
C LYS A 399 -3.38 -20.22 22.00
N ALA A 400 -3.73 -21.34 21.37
CA ALA A 400 -2.85 -22.03 20.43
C ALA A 400 -2.60 -21.16 19.17
N GLN A 401 -3.63 -20.50 18.67
CA GLN A 401 -3.55 -19.55 17.55
C GLN A 401 -2.69 -18.35 17.87
N ALA A 402 -2.86 -17.72 19.03
CA ALA A 402 -1.99 -16.64 19.48
C ALA A 402 -0.53 -17.10 19.59
N ALA A 403 -0.27 -18.30 20.11
CA ALA A 403 1.06 -18.88 20.14
C ALA A 403 1.67 -19.10 18.73
N VAL A 404 0.85 -19.47 17.73
CA VAL A 404 1.30 -19.55 16.33
C VAL A 404 1.65 -18.16 15.78
N ILE A 405 0.78 -17.16 16.01
CA ILE A 405 1.01 -15.77 15.58
C ILE A 405 2.31 -15.24 16.17
N ASP A 406 2.49 -15.41 17.48
CA ASP A 406 3.66 -14.93 18.24
C ASP A 406 4.91 -15.81 18.04
N GLU A 407 4.83 -16.85 17.20
CA GLU A 407 5.90 -17.82 16.95
C GLU A 407 6.48 -18.45 18.23
N ALA A 408 5.62 -18.69 19.22
CA ALA A 408 6.02 -19.24 20.50
C ALA A 408 6.48 -20.70 20.37
N GLY A 409 7.56 -21.07 21.05
CA GLY A 409 8.16 -22.41 20.98
C GLY A 409 7.24 -23.56 21.44
N ASN A 410 6.15 -23.27 22.14
CA ASN A 410 5.14 -24.25 22.57
C ASN A 410 3.90 -24.31 21.65
N ALA A 411 3.85 -23.55 20.54
CA ALA A 411 2.69 -23.49 19.66
C ALA A 411 2.29 -24.87 19.10
N GLU A 412 3.26 -25.69 18.69
CA GLU A 412 2.98 -27.04 18.19
C GLU A 412 2.34 -27.93 19.26
N ALA A 413 2.85 -27.88 20.49
CA ALA A 413 2.31 -28.64 21.62
C ALA A 413 0.88 -28.20 21.98
N LEU A 414 0.62 -26.88 21.95
CA LEU A 414 -0.71 -26.33 22.21
C LEU A 414 -1.72 -26.79 21.15
N LEU A 415 -1.38 -26.74 19.86
CA LEU A 415 -2.24 -27.26 18.80
C LEU A 415 -2.47 -28.77 18.92
N ALA A 416 -1.44 -29.54 19.28
CA ALA A 416 -1.53 -30.98 19.43
C ALA A 416 -2.49 -31.39 20.57
N ALA A 417 -2.50 -30.64 21.67
CA ALA A 417 -3.31 -30.88 22.87
C ALA A 417 -4.80 -30.55 22.72
N LEU A 418 -5.21 -29.89 21.63
CA LEU A 418 -6.62 -29.53 21.41
C LEU A 418 -7.51 -30.78 21.22
N PRO A 419 -8.78 -30.74 21.66
CA PRO A 419 -9.73 -31.84 21.46
C PRO A 419 -9.94 -32.17 19.97
N VAL A 420 -10.22 -33.44 19.65
CA VAL A 420 -10.38 -33.92 18.26
C VAL A 420 -11.43 -33.12 17.48
N LYS A 421 -12.55 -32.76 18.13
CA LYS A 421 -13.63 -31.96 17.51
C LYS A 421 -13.20 -30.55 17.06
N VAL A 422 -12.15 -29.98 17.66
CA VAL A 422 -11.61 -28.66 17.29
C VAL A 422 -10.69 -28.78 16.08
N LYS A 423 -10.09 -29.96 15.85
CA LYS A 423 -9.10 -30.14 14.77
C LYS A 423 -9.68 -30.10 13.37
N SER A 424 -11.00 -30.20 13.23
CA SER A 424 -11.73 -29.98 11.97
C SER A 424 -12.13 -28.52 11.74
N ASP A 425 -11.92 -27.63 12.71
CA ASP A 425 -12.23 -26.21 12.54
C ASP A 425 -11.29 -25.58 11.49
N PRO A 426 -11.81 -24.82 10.51
CA PRO A 426 -10.99 -24.15 9.51
C PRO A 426 -9.88 -23.28 10.13
N SER A 427 -10.17 -22.51 11.18
CA SER A 427 -9.18 -21.62 11.79
C SER A 427 -8.10 -22.39 12.55
N PHE A 428 -8.40 -23.61 13.04
CA PHE A 428 -7.36 -24.55 13.50
C PHE A 428 -6.49 -25.05 12.34
N ILE A 429 -7.10 -25.49 11.23
CA ILE A 429 -6.37 -26.01 10.06
C ILE A 429 -5.40 -24.95 9.54
N LEU A 430 -5.85 -23.70 9.43
CA LEU A 430 -5.00 -22.59 9.01
C LEU A 430 -3.84 -22.33 9.98
N ALA A 431 -4.09 -22.34 11.30
CA ALA A 431 -3.04 -22.18 12.30
C ALA A 431 -1.97 -23.29 12.21
N ARG A 432 -2.40 -24.54 11.98
CA ARG A 432 -1.47 -25.67 11.75
C ARG A 432 -0.66 -25.45 10.47
N ILE A 433 -1.30 -25.01 9.38
CA ILE A 433 -0.63 -24.72 8.12
C ILE A 433 0.42 -23.61 8.29
N GLN A 434 0.08 -22.51 8.98
CA GLN A 434 0.99 -21.39 9.23
C GLN A 434 2.22 -21.84 10.01
N LEU A 435 2.03 -22.63 11.08
CA LEU A 435 3.11 -23.21 11.86
C LEU A 435 4.05 -24.06 10.98
N LEU A 436 3.49 -24.99 10.20
CA LEU A 436 4.25 -25.89 9.34
C LEU A 436 5.02 -25.14 8.25
N ARG A 437 4.39 -24.14 7.63
CA ARG A 437 5.03 -23.26 6.65
C ARG A 437 6.18 -22.50 7.29
N ARG A 438 5.99 -21.87 8.45
CA ARG A 438 7.04 -21.07 9.12
C ARG A 438 8.24 -21.92 9.52
N ALA A 439 8.05 -23.20 9.86
CA ALA A 439 9.15 -24.13 10.17
C ALA A 439 10.14 -24.35 9.01
N GLY A 440 9.73 -24.11 7.75
CA GLY A 440 10.64 -24.07 6.59
C GLY A 440 11.21 -25.40 6.10
N ALA A 441 11.12 -26.48 6.87
CA ALA A 441 11.62 -27.80 6.47
C ALA A 441 10.79 -28.41 5.32
N PRO A 442 11.40 -29.08 4.33
CA PRO A 442 10.67 -29.68 3.20
C PRO A 442 9.55 -30.64 3.61
N ALA A 443 9.79 -31.48 4.62
CA ALA A 443 8.78 -32.40 5.14
C ALA A 443 7.56 -31.66 5.75
N LYS A 444 7.80 -30.53 6.41
CA LYS A 444 6.74 -29.69 7.00
C LYS A 444 5.96 -28.95 5.90
N LEU A 445 6.62 -28.51 4.82
CA LEU A 445 5.96 -27.94 3.65
C LEU A 445 5.04 -28.97 2.96
N ALA A 446 5.47 -30.23 2.84
CA ALA A 446 4.63 -31.31 2.30
C ALA A 446 3.38 -31.57 3.18
N GLU A 447 3.54 -31.56 4.51
CA GLU A 447 2.41 -31.67 5.44
C GLU A 447 1.45 -30.48 5.30
N ALA A 448 1.96 -29.25 5.23
CA ALA A 448 1.16 -28.05 5.03
C ALA A 448 0.39 -28.08 3.70
N THR A 449 1.03 -28.56 2.64
CA THR A 449 0.44 -28.72 1.30
C THR A 449 -0.73 -29.70 1.33
N LYS A 450 -0.54 -30.87 1.96
CA LYS A 450 -1.60 -31.86 2.13
C LYS A 450 -2.78 -31.30 2.91
N LEU A 451 -2.53 -30.57 4.01
CA LEU A 451 -3.58 -29.92 4.79
C LEU A 451 -4.33 -28.87 3.96
N MET A 452 -3.60 -28.02 3.23
CA MET A 452 -4.19 -26.96 2.39
C MET A 452 -5.08 -27.52 1.27
N LEU A 453 -4.68 -28.62 0.63
CA LEU A 453 -5.49 -29.30 -0.39
C LEU A 453 -6.73 -30.00 0.19
N SER A 454 -6.72 -30.35 1.47
CA SER A 454 -7.88 -30.93 2.17
C SER A 454 -8.80 -29.90 2.83
N ALA A 455 -8.35 -28.64 2.92
CA ALA A 455 -9.10 -27.58 3.58
C ALA A 455 -10.38 -27.22 2.81
N PRO A 456 -11.45 -26.77 3.50
CA PRO A 456 -12.65 -26.29 2.84
C PRO A 456 -12.35 -25.11 1.91
N ARG A 457 -13.24 -24.90 0.94
CA ARG A 457 -13.13 -23.83 -0.06
C ARG A 457 -14.30 -22.85 -0.03
N ASP A 458 -15.40 -23.24 0.62
CA ASP A 458 -16.60 -22.41 0.75
C ASP A 458 -16.30 -21.18 1.62
N PRO A 459 -16.40 -19.96 1.07
CA PRO A 459 -16.19 -18.72 1.83
C PRO A 459 -17.06 -18.61 3.09
N ALA A 460 -18.24 -19.22 3.11
CA ALA A 460 -19.11 -19.23 4.29
C ALA A 460 -18.49 -20.01 5.46
N LEU A 461 -17.69 -21.05 5.18
CA LEU A 461 -16.96 -21.83 6.18
C LEU A 461 -15.62 -21.18 6.54
N LEU A 462 -15.00 -20.46 5.61
CA LEU A 462 -13.68 -19.86 5.81
C LEU A 462 -13.69 -18.60 6.65
N VAL A 463 -14.85 -17.94 6.81
CA VAL A 463 -15.04 -16.62 7.46
C VAL A 463 -14.37 -15.46 6.69
N ASP A 464 -13.13 -15.66 6.25
CA ASP A 464 -12.34 -14.71 5.46
C ASP A 464 -11.53 -15.46 4.38
N GLY A 465 -12.17 -15.74 3.24
CA GLY A 465 -11.53 -16.46 2.13
C GLY A 465 -10.32 -15.74 1.53
N ASP A 466 -10.23 -14.42 1.72
CA ASP A 466 -9.12 -13.57 1.30
C ASP A 466 -7.87 -13.85 2.14
N ALA A 467 -8.00 -13.98 3.46
CA ALA A 467 -6.89 -14.38 4.32
C ALA A 467 -6.37 -15.79 3.97
N TRP A 468 -7.27 -16.72 3.61
CA TRP A 468 -6.89 -18.05 3.14
C TRP A 468 -6.12 -18.01 1.82
N TRP A 469 -6.52 -17.15 0.88
CA TRP A 469 -5.78 -16.95 -0.36
C TRP A 469 -4.34 -16.50 -0.10
N VAL A 470 -4.12 -15.57 0.84
CA VAL A 470 -2.76 -15.12 1.19
C VAL A 470 -1.88 -16.30 1.58
N GLU A 471 -2.36 -17.21 2.44
CA GLU A 471 -1.60 -18.39 2.85
C GLU A 471 -1.43 -19.41 1.71
N ARG A 472 -2.46 -19.62 0.86
CA ARG A 472 -2.36 -20.46 -0.35
C ARG A 472 -1.24 -19.99 -1.27
N ARG A 473 -1.20 -18.69 -1.56
CA ARG A 473 -0.18 -18.06 -2.40
C ARG A 473 1.23 -18.25 -1.83
N LEU A 474 1.40 -18.12 -0.51
CA LEU A 474 2.70 -18.31 0.14
C LEU A 474 3.20 -19.75 0.03
N ILE A 475 2.31 -20.74 0.17
CA ILE A 475 2.65 -22.17 -0.02
C ILE A 475 2.95 -22.46 -1.48
N ALA A 476 2.09 -22.00 -2.40
CA ALA A 476 2.27 -22.21 -3.84
C ALA A 476 3.64 -21.71 -4.31
N ARG A 477 4.06 -20.51 -3.89
CA ARG A 477 5.40 -19.99 -4.23
C ARG A 477 6.54 -20.86 -3.71
N ARG A 478 6.46 -21.34 -2.46
CA ARG A 478 7.48 -22.25 -1.92
C ARG A 478 7.52 -23.60 -2.63
N LEU A 479 6.37 -24.07 -3.13
CA LEU A 479 6.30 -25.28 -3.93
C LEU A 479 6.95 -25.08 -5.31
N LEU A 480 6.80 -23.89 -5.92
CA LEU A 480 7.53 -23.54 -7.14
C LEU A 480 9.04 -23.57 -6.91
N ASP A 481 9.52 -22.98 -5.80
CA ASP A 481 10.95 -23.01 -5.42
C ASP A 481 11.46 -24.44 -5.21
N ALA A 482 10.59 -25.34 -4.75
CA ALA A 482 10.88 -26.76 -4.56
C ALA A 482 10.69 -27.62 -5.84
N GLY A 483 10.24 -27.02 -6.94
CA GLY A 483 9.97 -27.72 -8.21
C GLY A 483 8.65 -28.50 -8.25
N ASP A 484 7.78 -28.38 -7.23
CA ASP A 484 6.45 -29.02 -7.22
C ASP A 484 5.38 -28.07 -7.80
N SER A 485 5.48 -27.83 -9.11
CA SER A 485 4.58 -26.94 -9.84
C SER A 485 3.14 -27.47 -9.91
N GLN A 486 2.94 -28.79 -9.87
CA GLN A 486 1.62 -29.40 -9.92
C GLN A 486 0.82 -29.10 -8.65
N SER A 487 1.42 -29.26 -7.47
CA SER A 487 0.77 -28.91 -6.21
C SER A 487 0.59 -27.40 -6.08
N ALA A 488 1.56 -26.60 -6.54
CA ALA A 488 1.46 -25.14 -6.56
C ALA A 488 0.27 -24.65 -7.39
N TYR A 489 0.08 -25.22 -8.59
CA TYR A 489 -1.07 -24.95 -9.45
C TYR A 489 -2.38 -25.29 -8.73
N ARG A 490 -2.51 -26.52 -8.21
CA ARG A 490 -3.74 -26.97 -7.55
C ARG A 490 -4.14 -26.10 -6.36
N ILE A 491 -3.19 -25.77 -5.48
CA ILE A 491 -3.44 -24.89 -4.34
C ILE A 491 -3.96 -23.53 -4.80
N SER A 492 -3.41 -23.02 -5.92
CA SER A 492 -3.78 -21.72 -6.48
C SER A 492 -5.14 -21.76 -7.17
N ALA A 493 -5.39 -22.75 -8.01
CA ALA A 493 -6.65 -22.93 -8.75
C ALA A 493 -7.85 -23.25 -7.83
N GLU A 494 -7.59 -23.89 -6.68
CA GLU A 494 -8.61 -24.23 -5.68
C GLU A 494 -8.77 -23.12 -4.60
N HIS A 495 -8.58 -21.85 -4.95
CA HIS A 495 -8.63 -20.73 -4.00
C HIS A 495 -10.05 -20.45 -3.47
N GLY A 496 -10.10 -19.78 -2.30
CA GLY A 496 -11.35 -19.28 -1.68
C GLY A 496 -11.49 -17.76 -1.68
N ALA A 497 -10.67 -17.03 -2.44
CA ALA A 497 -10.69 -15.56 -2.50
C ALA A 497 -12.08 -15.03 -2.87
N VAL A 498 -12.49 -13.93 -2.23
CA VAL A 498 -13.81 -13.33 -2.35
C VAL A 498 -13.72 -11.93 -2.95
N SER A 499 -12.79 -11.09 -2.47
CA SER A 499 -12.66 -9.74 -3.02
C SER A 499 -12.24 -9.78 -4.50
N PRO A 500 -12.76 -8.88 -5.34
CA PRO A 500 -12.37 -8.82 -6.75
C PRO A 500 -10.85 -8.78 -6.93
N GLU A 501 -10.15 -8.01 -6.10
CA GLU A 501 -8.71 -7.84 -6.17
C GLU A 501 -7.95 -9.17 -5.94
N LEU A 502 -8.31 -9.90 -4.89
CA LEU A 502 -7.65 -11.17 -4.57
C LEU A 502 -8.11 -12.32 -5.46
N ARG A 503 -9.34 -12.27 -5.99
CA ARG A 503 -9.80 -13.21 -7.03
C ARG A 503 -8.99 -13.03 -8.30
N ILE A 504 -8.81 -11.81 -8.78
CA ILE A 504 -7.96 -11.52 -9.95
C ILE A 504 -6.54 -12.04 -9.70
N GLU A 505 -5.99 -11.80 -8.51
CA GLU A 505 -4.65 -12.29 -8.19
C GLU A 505 -4.58 -13.82 -8.19
N ALA A 506 -5.57 -14.48 -7.61
CA ALA A 506 -5.59 -15.93 -7.51
C ALA A 506 -5.72 -16.63 -8.86
N GLU A 507 -6.64 -16.14 -9.69
CA GLU A 507 -6.79 -16.59 -11.07
C GLU A 507 -5.51 -16.31 -11.88
N PHE A 508 -4.95 -15.10 -11.75
CA PHE A 508 -3.68 -14.78 -12.39
C PHE A 508 -2.57 -15.76 -11.99
N HIS A 509 -2.44 -16.07 -10.69
CA HIS A 509 -1.38 -16.93 -10.20
C HIS A 509 -1.55 -18.38 -10.70
N ALA A 510 -2.78 -18.90 -10.70
CA ALA A 510 -3.09 -20.22 -11.24
C ALA A 510 -2.78 -20.31 -12.75
N GLY A 511 -3.23 -19.32 -13.54
CA GLY A 511 -2.96 -19.23 -14.97
C GLY A 511 -1.47 -19.10 -15.30
N TRP A 512 -0.75 -18.27 -14.54
CA TRP A 512 0.70 -18.09 -14.72
C TRP A 512 1.48 -19.36 -14.40
N ILE A 513 1.12 -20.09 -13.33
CA ILE A 513 1.73 -21.39 -13.02
C ILE A 513 1.46 -22.40 -14.15
N ALA A 514 0.21 -22.49 -14.61
CA ALA A 514 -0.15 -23.39 -15.70
C ALA A 514 0.64 -23.08 -16.98
N LEU A 515 0.75 -21.80 -17.36
CA LEU A 515 1.45 -21.38 -18.57
C LEU A 515 2.96 -21.61 -18.48
N ARG A 516 3.59 -21.21 -17.37
CA ARG A 516 5.05 -21.14 -17.27
C ARG A 516 5.72 -22.36 -16.71
N PHE A 517 5.06 -23.04 -15.78
CA PHE A 517 5.66 -24.16 -15.05
C PHE A 517 5.08 -25.51 -15.48
N LEU A 518 3.80 -25.55 -15.85
CA LEU A 518 3.18 -26.75 -16.42
C LEU A 518 3.24 -26.78 -17.95
N THR A 519 3.63 -25.66 -18.58
CA THR A 519 3.67 -25.50 -20.04
C THR A 519 2.35 -25.83 -20.73
N ASP A 520 1.24 -25.58 -20.03
CA ASP A 520 -0.12 -25.92 -20.46
C ASP A 520 -0.92 -24.63 -20.72
N PRO A 521 -0.86 -24.07 -21.94
CA PRO A 521 -1.61 -22.87 -22.28
C PRO A 521 -3.13 -23.10 -22.30
N THR A 522 -3.58 -24.33 -22.55
CA THR A 522 -5.01 -24.68 -22.54
C THR A 522 -5.59 -24.64 -21.12
N LEU A 523 -4.80 -25.03 -20.12
CA LEU A 523 -5.14 -24.91 -18.72
C LEU A 523 -5.03 -23.47 -18.20
N ALA A 524 -4.07 -22.69 -18.75
CA ALA A 524 -3.86 -21.30 -18.36
C ALA A 524 -4.94 -20.32 -18.86
N ALA A 525 -5.39 -20.50 -20.10
CA ALA A 525 -6.34 -19.61 -20.77
C ALA A 525 -7.61 -19.28 -19.96
N PRO A 526 -8.36 -20.25 -19.38
CA PRO A 526 -9.58 -19.94 -18.62
C PRO A 526 -9.31 -19.09 -17.37
N HIS A 527 -8.16 -19.30 -16.70
CA HIS A 527 -7.80 -18.50 -15.53
C HIS A 527 -7.56 -17.03 -15.89
N PHE A 528 -6.82 -16.75 -16.97
CA PHE A 528 -6.63 -15.37 -17.41
C PHE A 528 -7.94 -14.73 -17.91
N ALA A 529 -8.86 -15.51 -18.49
CA ALA A 529 -10.19 -15.02 -18.85
C ALA A 529 -11.04 -14.66 -17.61
N LEU A 530 -11.00 -15.46 -16.55
CA LEU A 530 -11.68 -15.16 -15.27
C LEU A 530 -11.08 -13.92 -14.59
N ALA A 531 -9.76 -13.77 -14.62
CA ALA A 531 -9.07 -12.58 -14.15
C ALA A 531 -9.49 -11.34 -14.96
N ALA A 532 -9.54 -11.45 -16.29
CA ALA A 532 -9.99 -10.36 -17.18
C ALA A 532 -11.44 -9.95 -16.91
N ALA A 533 -12.35 -10.92 -16.72
CA ALA A 533 -13.76 -10.67 -16.45
C ALA A 533 -14.02 -9.94 -15.12
N SER A 534 -13.11 -10.08 -14.15
CA SER A 534 -13.20 -9.41 -12.85
C SER A 534 -12.42 -8.09 -12.79
N ALA A 535 -11.53 -7.84 -13.75
CA ALA A 535 -10.64 -6.69 -13.75
C ALA A 535 -11.38 -5.39 -14.10
N ALA A 536 -11.35 -4.43 -13.16
CA ALA A 536 -11.96 -3.11 -13.35
C ALA A 536 -10.94 -1.96 -13.39
N LEU A 537 -9.73 -2.17 -12.84
CA LEU A 537 -8.69 -1.14 -12.81
C LEU A 537 -7.79 -1.25 -14.04
N PRO A 538 -7.26 -0.13 -14.57
CA PRO A 538 -6.37 -0.12 -15.74
C PRO A 538 -5.20 -1.12 -15.62
N ALA A 539 -4.56 -1.19 -14.46
CA ALA A 539 -3.43 -2.09 -14.24
C ALA A 539 -3.84 -3.58 -14.27
N SER A 540 -4.98 -3.93 -13.66
CA SER A 540 -5.49 -5.32 -13.69
C SER A 540 -5.97 -5.72 -15.08
N ILE A 541 -6.61 -4.82 -15.82
CA ILE A 541 -7.07 -5.06 -17.19
C ILE A 541 -5.85 -5.31 -18.09
N ALA A 542 -4.87 -4.40 -18.03
CA ALA A 542 -3.66 -4.53 -18.84
C ALA A 542 -2.87 -5.80 -18.52
N ARG A 543 -2.77 -6.20 -17.24
CA ARG A 543 -2.11 -7.45 -16.84
C ARG A 543 -2.84 -8.66 -17.41
N ALA A 544 -4.13 -8.80 -17.17
CA ALA A 544 -4.89 -9.95 -17.66
C ALA A 544 -4.80 -10.07 -19.19
N ALA A 545 -4.99 -8.95 -19.91
CA ALA A 545 -4.91 -8.92 -21.36
C ALA A 545 -3.49 -9.23 -21.89
N TYR A 546 -2.43 -8.70 -21.28
CA TYR A 546 -1.06 -9.03 -21.67
C TYR A 546 -0.77 -10.54 -21.52
N TRP A 547 -1.24 -11.15 -20.43
CA TRP A 547 -1.03 -12.58 -20.20
C TRP A 547 -1.93 -13.49 -21.05
N GLN A 548 -3.12 -13.02 -21.44
CA GLN A 548 -3.89 -13.64 -22.52
C GLN A 548 -3.12 -13.61 -23.84
N GLY A 549 -2.46 -12.48 -24.16
CA GLY A 549 -1.59 -12.36 -25.33
C GLY A 549 -0.41 -13.34 -25.30
N ARG A 550 0.31 -13.42 -24.17
CA ARG A 550 1.40 -14.40 -23.97
C ARG A 550 0.91 -15.84 -24.06
N THR A 551 -0.33 -16.13 -23.66
CA THR A 551 -0.93 -17.47 -23.77
C THR A 551 -1.25 -17.80 -25.23
N ALA A 552 -1.83 -16.86 -25.97
CA ALA A 552 -2.13 -17.01 -27.39
C ALA A 552 -0.87 -17.17 -28.26
N GLU A 553 0.24 -16.48 -27.91
CA GLU A 553 1.55 -16.68 -28.54
C GLU A 553 2.01 -18.15 -28.44
N VAL A 554 1.87 -18.77 -27.26
CA VAL A 554 2.26 -20.18 -27.05
C VAL A 554 1.33 -21.13 -27.80
N LEU A 555 0.06 -20.78 -27.96
CA LEU A 555 -0.91 -21.53 -28.78
C LEU A 555 -0.70 -21.36 -30.30
N GLY A 556 0.14 -20.40 -30.72
CA GLY A 556 0.34 -20.06 -32.13
C GLY A 556 -0.81 -19.27 -32.76
N ASP A 557 -1.69 -18.66 -31.95
CA ASP A 557 -2.78 -17.80 -32.42
C ASP A 557 -2.33 -16.33 -32.40
N GLU A 558 -1.71 -15.92 -33.51
CA GLU A 558 -1.17 -14.56 -33.66
C GLU A 558 -2.27 -13.48 -33.64
N ALA A 559 -3.46 -13.78 -34.16
CA ALA A 559 -4.57 -12.84 -34.17
C ALA A 559 -5.07 -12.58 -32.74
N ALA A 560 -5.34 -13.64 -31.98
CA ALA A 560 -5.73 -13.52 -30.58
C ALA A 560 -4.64 -12.86 -29.72
N ALA A 561 -3.36 -13.15 -30.00
CA ALA A 561 -2.24 -12.52 -29.31
C ALA A 561 -2.23 -11.00 -29.54
N ASN A 562 -2.33 -10.57 -30.81
CA ASN A 562 -2.35 -9.16 -31.18
C ASN A 562 -3.57 -8.42 -30.60
N ASP A 563 -4.75 -9.04 -30.63
CA ASP A 563 -5.97 -8.46 -30.06
C ASP A 563 -5.86 -8.26 -28.53
N ALA A 564 -5.31 -9.25 -27.83
CA ALA A 564 -5.09 -9.17 -26.39
C ALA A 564 -4.02 -8.12 -26.04
N TYR A 565 -2.93 -8.04 -26.82
CA TYR A 565 -1.95 -6.98 -26.64
C TYR A 565 -2.51 -5.60 -26.96
N ALA A 566 -3.40 -5.45 -27.95
CA ALA A 566 -4.03 -4.16 -28.25
C ALA A 566 -4.88 -3.67 -27.07
N GLN A 567 -5.62 -4.58 -26.43
CA GLN A 567 -6.37 -4.27 -25.20
C GLN A 567 -5.47 -3.81 -24.06
N ALA A 568 -4.36 -4.51 -23.81
CA ALA A 568 -3.38 -4.08 -22.81
C ALA A 568 -2.75 -2.72 -23.19
N ALA A 569 -2.36 -2.55 -24.45
CA ALA A 569 -1.66 -1.39 -24.98
C ALA A 569 -2.46 -0.07 -24.92
N ALA A 570 -3.79 -0.16 -24.81
CA ALA A 570 -4.67 0.99 -24.57
C ALA A 570 -4.42 1.64 -23.19
N HIS A 571 -3.90 0.89 -22.22
CA HIS A 571 -3.57 1.38 -20.88
C HIS A 571 -2.10 1.85 -20.79
N VAL A 572 -1.80 2.92 -21.52
CA VAL A 572 -0.43 3.41 -21.82
C VAL A 572 0.43 3.78 -20.59
N THR A 573 -0.19 4.01 -19.43
CA THR A 573 0.51 4.36 -18.18
C THR A 573 0.81 3.17 -17.28
N THR A 574 0.44 1.96 -17.70
CA THR A 574 0.60 0.72 -16.92
C THR A 574 1.76 -0.13 -17.44
N TYR A 575 2.46 -0.84 -16.56
CA TYR A 575 3.60 -1.70 -16.89
C TYR A 575 3.28 -2.68 -18.02
N TYR A 576 2.20 -3.45 -17.86
CA TYR A 576 1.76 -4.43 -18.85
C TYR A 576 1.24 -3.81 -20.14
N GLY A 577 0.61 -2.62 -20.07
CA GLY A 577 0.24 -1.88 -21.26
C GLY A 577 1.46 -1.42 -22.06
N GLN A 578 2.51 -0.96 -21.39
CA GLN A 578 3.76 -0.55 -22.04
C GLN A 578 4.52 -1.73 -22.65
N LEU A 579 4.54 -2.89 -21.98
CA LEU A 579 5.07 -4.12 -22.57
C LEU A 579 4.28 -4.57 -23.80
N ALA A 580 2.94 -4.52 -23.74
CA ALA A 580 2.09 -4.86 -24.86
C ALA A 580 2.27 -3.91 -26.06
N ARG A 581 2.47 -2.61 -25.80
CA ARG A 581 2.84 -1.65 -26.85
C ARG A 581 4.14 -2.06 -27.54
N SER A 582 5.15 -2.44 -26.76
CA SER A 582 6.39 -2.96 -27.34
C SER A 582 6.19 -4.25 -28.13
N LYS A 583 5.32 -5.17 -27.70
CA LYS A 583 4.98 -6.39 -28.45
C LYS A 583 4.36 -6.06 -29.81
N LEU A 584 3.54 -5.00 -29.86
CA LEU A 584 2.94 -4.47 -31.08
C LEU A 584 3.86 -3.53 -31.87
N SER A 585 5.15 -3.44 -31.52
CA SER A 585 6.12 -2.53 -32.14
C SER A 585 5.73 -1.04 -32.11
N LEU A 586 4.86 -0.64 -31.18
CA LEU A 586 4.52 0.75 -30.92
C LEU A 586 5.61 1.37 -30.05
N THR A 587 6.03 2.60 -30.39
CA THR A 587 7.13 3.28 -29.69
C THR A 587 6.66 4.46 -28.85
N ASP A 588 5.44 4.95 -29.04
CA ASP A 588 4.91 6.14 -28.38
C ASP A 588 4.11 5.84 -27.11
N LEU A 589 3.93 6.83 -26.23
CA LEU A 589 2.99 6.83 -25.10
C LEU A 589 2.05 8.03 -25.24
N PRO A 590 0.90 7.88 -25.91
CA PRO A 590 -0.03 8.99 -26.10
C PRO A 590 -0.75 9.34 -24.79
N LEU A 591 -0.12 10.20 -23.98
CA LEU A 591 -0.69 10.67 -22.72
C LEU A 591 -1.91 11.57 -22.99
N ARG A 592 -3.03 11.24 -22.35
CA ARG A 592 -4.32 11.89 -22.55
C ARG A 592 -4.42 13.16 -21.70
N GLN A 593 -4.94 14.22 -22.32
CA GLN A 593 -5.16 15.52 -21.69
C GLN A 593 -6.47 16.12 -22.20
N THR A 594 -7.33 16.58 -21.29
CA THR A 594 -8.55 17.31 -21.66
C THR A 594 -8.24 18.77 -21.98
N ARG A 595 -9.01 19.34 -22.90
CA ARG A 595 -8.92 20.74 -23.32
C ARG A 595 -9.99 21.62 -22.67
N GLU A 596 -11.04 21.02 -22.13
CA GLU A 596 -12.12 21.74 -21.47
C GLU A 596 -11.62 22.36 -20.17
N LEU A 597 -12.05 23.58 -19.85
CA LEU A 597 -11.63 24.29 -18.67
C LEU A 597 -12.76 25.18 -18.15
N ALA A 598 -13.27 24.86 -16.96
CA ALA A 598 -14.18 25.75 -16.25
C ALA A 598 -13.42 26.97 -15.69
N THR A 599 -13.99 28.16 -15.82
CA THR A 599 -13.34 29.43 -15.43
C THR A 599 -14.23 30.29 -14.53
N GLY A 600 -13.63 31.26 -13.82
CA GLY A 600 -14.39 32.25 -13.07
C GLY A 600 -15.31 31.63 -12.01
N ASP A 601 -16.54 32.14 -11.94
CA ASP A 601 -17.59 31.73 -11.00
C ASP A 601 -18.34 30.46 -11.43
N ASP A 602 -18.20 30.02 -12.68
CA ASP A 602 -18.77 28.75 -13.16
C ASP A 602 -18.05 27.53 -12.54
N ARG A 603 -16.88 27.74 -11.93
CA ARG A 603 -16.17 26.70 -11.20
C ARG A 603 -16.94 26.31 -9.95
N ASN A 604 -17.07 25.00 -9.75
CA ASN A 604 -17.64 24.39 -8.55
C ASN A 604 -17.04 25.04 -7.29
N LEU A 605 -17.88 25.33 -6.30
CA LEU A 605 -17.48 26.01 -5.07
C LEU A 605 -16.29 25.32 -4.39
N ALA A 606 -16.21 23.98 -4.40
CA ALA A 606 -15.09 23.24 -3.83
C ALA A 606 -13.73 23.56 -4.52
N ILE A 607 -13.74 23.86 -5.81
CA ILE A 607 -12.54 24.27 -6.56
C ILE A 607 -12.10 25.66 -6.11
N ARG A 608 -13.05 26.60 -6.00
CA ARG A 608 -12.78 27.96 -5.51
C ARG A 608 -12.29 27.95 -4.05
N VAL A 609 -12.84 27.06 -3.22
CA VAL A 609 -12.36 26.83 -1.84
C VAL A 609 -10.96 26.22 -1.82
N ALA A 610 -10.66 25.24 -2.67
CA ALA A 610 -9.31 24.66 -2.77
C ALA A 610 -8.28 25.72 -3.21
N GLU A 611 -8.63 26.56 -4.18
CA GLU A 611 -7.80 27.70 -4.62
C GLU A 611 -7.54 28.67 -3.46
N PHE A 612 -8.57 29.01 -2.69
CA PHE A 612 -8.44 29.86 -1.52
C PHE A 612 -7.47 29.26 -0.49
N LEU A 613 -7.60 27.98 -0.18
CA LEU A 613 -6.71 27.28 0.77
C LEU A 613 -5.27 27.23 0.26
N TYR A 614 -5.03 26.94 -1.02
CA TYR A 614 -3.68 26.96 -1.59
C TYR A 614 -3.03 28.34 -1.52
N ALA A 615 -3.80 29.40 -1.78
CA ALA A 615 -3.29 30.77 -1.73
C ALA A 615 -2.94 31.22 -0.29
N LEU A 616 -3.51 30.56 0.73
CA LEU A 616 -3.13 30.73 2.14
C LEU A 616 -1.98 29.81 2.60
N GLY A 617 -1.51 28.91 1.74
CA GLY A 617 -0.52 27.89 2.09
C GLY A 617 -1.07 26.69 2.85
N GLU A 618 -2.39 26.53 2.87
CA GLU A 618 -3.13 25.55 3.67
C GLU A 618 -3.40 24.23 2.91
N SER A 619 -2.34 23.68 2.31
CA SER A 619 -2.40 22.46 1.50
C SER A 619 -2.96 21.25 2.24
N ASP A 620 -2.73 21.14 3.56
CA ASP A 620 -3.25 20.04 4.40
C ASP A 620 -4.79 20.02 4.46
N PHE A 621 -5.42 21.19 4.34
CA PHE A 621 -6.88 21.31 4.28
C PHE A 621 -7.42 21.20 2.85
N ALA A 622 -6.63 21.61 1.85
CA ALA A 622 -6.98 21.51 0.43
C ALA A 622 -6.93 20.05 -0.09
N LEU A 623 -5.88 19.30 0.24
CA LEU A 623 -5.67 17.92 -0.23
C LEU A 623 -6.88 16.99 -0.04
N PRO A 624 -7.51 16.86 1.15
CA PRO A 624 -8.68 16.00 1.31
C PRO A 624 -9.86 16.45 0.44
N LEU A 625 -10.06 17.77 0.28
CA LEU A 625 -11.10 18.32 -0.57
C LEU A 625 -10.83 18.02 -2.05
N VAL A 626 -9.58 18.20 -2.51
CA VAL A 626 -9.14 17.86 -3.87
C VAL A 626 -9.37 16.38 -4.16
N ALA A 627 -8.98 15.50 -3.24
CA ALA A 627 -9.14 14.05 -3.41
C ALA A 627 -10.63 13.67 -3.51
N ASP A 628 -11.49 14.22 -2.65
CA ASP A 628 -12.92 13.96 -2.68
C ASP A 628 -13.61 14.56 -3.92
N ALA A 629 -13.19 15.75 -4.35
CA ALA A 629 -13.66 16.38 -5.58
C ALA A 629 -13.29 15.53 -6.80
N ALA A 630 -12.05 15.04 -6.87
CA ALA A 630 -11.59 14.16 -7.94
C ALA A 630 -12.35 12.83 -8.02
N ARG A 631 -12.94 12.35 -6.92
CA ARG A 631 -13.81 11.15 -6.92
C ARG A 631 -15.22 11.41 -7.43
N ARG A 632 -15.70 12.67 -7.39
CA ARG A 632 -17.13 12.97 -7.52
C ARG A 632 -17.50 13.90 -8.64
N LEU A 633 -16.66 14.88 -8.95
CA LEU A 633 -16.89 15.73 -10.10
C LEU A 633 -16.97 14.84 -11.35
N THR A 634 -17.99 15.07 -12.17
CA THR A 634 -18.26 14.30 -13.39
C THR A 634 -17.96 15.09 -14.66
N ASP A 635 -17.79 16.40 -14.53
CA ASP A 635 -17.51 17.32 -15.63
C ASP A 635 -16.00 17.43 -15.89
N GLU A 636 -15.58 17.30 -17.15
CA GLU A 636 -14.15 17.36 -17.51
C GLU A 636 -13.55 18.74 -17.29
N GLY A 637 -14.28 19.80 -17.64
CA GLY A 637 -13.86 21.19 -17.43
C GLY A 637 -13.63 21.53 -15.97
N GLN A 638 -14.49 21.04 -15.07
CA GLN A 638 -14.33 21.19 -13.62
C GLN A 638 -13.13 20.39 -13.10
N MET A 639 -12.95 19.14 -13.55
CA MET A 639 -11.80 18.32 -13.15
C MET A 639 -10.47 18.92 -13.62
N ASN A 640 -10.41 19.48 -14.83
CA ASN A 640 -9.23 20.17 -15.34
C ASN A 640 -8.96 21.47 -14.57
N ALA A 641 -10.02 22.24 -14.25
CA ALA A 641 -9.90 23.46 -13.45
C ALA A 641 -9.34 23.17 -12.05
N LEU A 642 -9.80 22.08 -11.40
CA LEU A 642 -9.23 21.62 -10.14
C LEU A 642 -7.74 21.25 -10.28
N GLY A 643 -7.38 20.54 -11.36
CA GLY A 643 -5.99 20.24 -11.68
C GLY A 643 -5.12 21.50 -11.84
N LYS A 644 -5.64 22.53 -12.50
CA LYS A 644 -4.94 23.82 -12.69
C LYS A 644 -4.76 24.59 -11.38
N VAL A 645 -5.75 24.57 -10.50
CA VAL A 645 -5.65 25.13 -9.15
C VAL A 645 -4.51 24.44 -8.36
N VAL A 646 -4.47 23.10 -8.40
CA VAL A 646 -3.43 22.31 -7.72
C VAL A 646 -2.04 22.56 -8.31
N GLU A 647 -1.92 22.64 -9.64
CA GLU A 647 -0.67 22.96 -10.34
C GLU A 647 -0.16 24.37 -9.99
N THR A 648 -1.05 25.34 -9.87
CA THR A 648 -0.74 26.73 -9.45
C THR A 648 -0.29 26.76 -7.99
N GLY A 649 -0.93 25.98 -7.12
CA GLY A 649 -0.53 25.76 -5.74
C GLY A 649 0.78 25.00 -5.57
N ARG A 650 1.39 24.50 -6.66
CA ARG A 650 2.65 23.72 -6.67
C ARG A 650 2.61 22.47 -5.78
N ASP A 651 1.42 21.92 -5.56
CA ASP A 651 1.21 20.72 -4.73
C ASP A 651 1.21 19.46 -5.60
N ALA A 652 2.40 18.90 -5.81
CA ALA A 652 2.58 17.71 -6.62
C ALA A 652 1.89 16.46 -6.04
N ARG A 653 1.71 16.39 -4.71
CA ARG A 653 1.04 15.29 -4.05
C ARG A 653 -0.44 15.28 -4.40
N SER A 654 -1.09 16.44 -4.27
CA SER A 654 -2.51 16.58 -4.65
C SER A 654 -2.69 16.42 -6.16
N ALA A 655 -1.74 16.86 -6.99
CA ALA A 655 -1.81 16.68 -8.44
C ALA A 655 -1.82 15.18 -8.79
N LEU A 656 -0.89 14.43 -8.20
CA LEU A 656 -0.79 12.98 -8.36
C LEU A 656 -2.06 12.26 -7.92
N ILE A 657 -2.62 12.61 -6.75
CA ILE A 657 -3.85 12.00 -6.23
C ILE A 657 -5.02 12.29 -7.15
N LEU A 658 -5.21 13.55 -7.54
CA LEU A 658 -6.24 13.97 -8.49
C LEU A 658 -6.13 13.20 -9.80
N GLY A 659 -4.95 13.19 -10.41
CA GLY A 659 -4.71 12.51 -11.68
C GLY A 659 -4.95 11.01 -11.59
N LYS A 660 -4.49 10.33 -10.53
CA LYS A 660 -4.76 8.90 -10.32
C LYS A 660 -6.26 8.60 -10.23
N LEU A 661 -7.00 9.35 -9.42
CA LEU A 661 -8.45 9.16 -9.26
C LEU A 661 -9.21 9.48 -10.55
N ALA A 662 -8.82 10.54 -11.25
CA ALA A 662 -9.42 10.94 -12.52
C ALA A 662 -9.21 9.88 -13.61
N THR A 663 -7.97 9.44 -13.79
CA THR A 663 -7.60 8.47 -14.83
C THR A 663 -8.22 7.10 -14.61
N GLN A 664 -8.36 6.65 -13.36
CA GLN A 664 -9.10 5.44 -13.00
C GLN A 664 -10.59 5.52 -13.37
N ARG A 665 -11.16 6.74 -13.38
CA ARG A 665 -12.55 7.00 -13.78
C ARG A 665 -12.71 7.30 -15.27
N GLY A 666 -11.63 7.19 -16.06
CA GLY A 666 -11.65 7.39 -17.51
C GLY A 666 -11.28 8.79 -18.00
N PHE A 667 -11.17 9.79 -17.10
CA PHE A 667 -10.84 11.16 -17.49
C PHE A 667 -9.43 11.27 -18.09
N ALA A 668 -9.30 12.09 -19.13
CA ALA A 668 -8.05 12.39 -19.81
C ALA A 668 -7.20 13.39 -19.00
N LEU A 669 -6.70 12.99 -17.83
CA LEU A 669 -5.91 13.83 -16.92
C LEU A 669 -4.56 13.20 -16.56
N ASP A 670 -3.94 12.51 -17.52
CA ASP A 670 -2.69 11.78 -17.33
C ASP A 670 -1.56 12.74 -16.93
N ASN A 671 -1.57 14.00 -17.41
CA ASN A 671 -0.59 15.03 -17.04
C ASN A 671 -0.54 15.31 -15.52
N PHE A 672 -1.67 15.25 -14.82
CA PHE A 672 -1.71 15.45 -13.37
C PHE A 672 -1.32 14.19 -12.60
N ALA A 673 -1.54 13.00 -13.16
CA ALA A 673 -1.07 11.73 -12.57
C ALA A 673 0.47 11.60 -12.60
N PHE A 674 1.13 12.46 -13.39
CA PHE A 674 2.57 12.53 -13.58
C PHE A 674 3.05 14.00 -13.56
N PRO A 675 2.98 14.67 -12.39
CA PRO A 675 3.38 16.07 -12.26
C PRO A 675 4.90 16.21 -12.46
N THR A 676 5.33 17.27 -13.14
CA THR A 676 6.73 17.54 -13.51
C THR A 676 7.41 18.58 -12.62
N PHE A 677 6.76 18.90 -11.49
CA PHE A 677 7.20 19.92 -10.53
C PHE A 677 7.32 19.40 -9.08
N GLY A 678 7.22 18.08 -8.88
CA GLY A 678 7.26 17.45 -7.55
C GLY A 678 8.66 17.17 -7.00
N VAL A 679 9.71 17.26 -7.82
CA VAL A 679 11.10 17.16 -7.37
C VAL A 679 11.77 18.52 -7.56
N PRO A 680 12.28 19.16 -6.48
CA PRO A 680 13.01 20.42 -6.56
C PRO A 680 14.27 20.28 -7.40
N PHE A 681 14.77 21.41 -7.90
CA PHE A 681 16.08 21.42 -8.55
C PHE A 681 17.18 21.09 -7.53
N TYR A 682 18.14 20.26 -7.95
CA TYR A 682 19.40 20.00 -7.26
C TYR A 682 20.50 19.84 -8.31
N LEU A 683 21.75 20.10 -7.92
CA LEU A 683 22.90 19.83 -8.77
C LEU A 683 23.24 18.32 -8.71
N PRO A 684 23.11 17.57 -9.83
CA PRO A 684 23.46 16.16 -9.86
C PRO A 684 24.95 15.95 -9.57
N VAL A 685 25.29 14.82 -8.95
CA VAL A 685 26.68 14.37 -8.82
C VAL A 685 27.03 13.42 -9.96
N ALA A 686 28.33 13.16 -10.16
CA ALA A 686 28.78 12.19 -11.15
C ALA A 686 28.10 10.82 -10.94
N ASN A 687 27.68 10.18 -12.03
CA ASN A 687 26.98 8.89 -12.05
C ASN A 687 25.66 8.83 -11.26
N SER A 688 25.05 9.96 -10.91
CA SER A 688 23.71 9.96 -10.31
C SER A 688 22.63 9.52 -11.31
N ALA A 689 21.54 8.97 -10.80
CA ALA A 689 20.42 8.53 -11.63
C ALA A 689 19.72 9.69 -12.35
N ASP A 690 19.21 9.40 -13.55
CA ASP A 690 18.49 10.37 -14.38
C ASP A 690 17.27 10.96 -13.68
N LYS A 691 16.93 12.20 -14.06
CA LYS A 691 15.78 12.94 -13.53
C LYS A 691 14.48 12.14 -13.64
N THR A 692 14.27 11.41 -14.73
CA THR A 692 13.08 10.56 -14.93
C THR A 692 12.94 9.48 -13.88
N ILE A 693 14.04 8.85 -13.49
CA ILE A 693 14.08 7.82 -12.44
C ILE A 693 13.80 8.45 -11.08
N VAL A 694 14.40 9.61 -10.78
CA VAL A 694 14.19 10.31 -9.51
C VAL A 694 12.72 10.73 -9.35
N TYR A 695 12.08 11.21 -10.42
CA TYR A 695 10.64 11.49 -10.42
C TYR A 695 9.79 10.22 -10.24
N ALA A 696 10.15 9.12 -10.91
CA ALA A 696 9.44 7.84 -10.77
C ALA A 696 9.51 7.28 -9.34
N ILE A 697 10.67 7.37 -8.70
CA ILE A 697 10.90 6.94 -7.32
C ILE A 697 10.17 7.87 -6.34
N ALA A 698 10.34 9.19 -6.44
CA ALA A 698 9.66 10.15 -5.58
C ALA A 698 8.12 10.02 -5.64
N ARG A 699 7.57 9.74 -6.82
CA ARG A 699 6.14 9.44 -7.01
C ARG A 699 5.71 8.21 -6.21
N GLN A 700 6.53 7.18 -6.18
CA GLN A 700 6.19 5.89 -5.58
C GLN A 700 6.45 5.87 -4.06
N GLU A 701 7.55 6.48 -3.62
CA GLU A 701 8.02 6.46 -2.23
C GLU A 701 7.23 7.40 -1.31
N SER A 702 7.07 8.67 -1.74
CA SER A 702 6.48 9.70 -0.89
C SER A 702 5.22 10.33 -1.48
N ALA A 703 4.83 9.94 -2.70
CA ALA A 703 3.83 10.67 -3.48
C ALA A 703 4.17 12.18 -3.55
N PHE A 704 5.47 12.50 -3.66
CA PHE A 704 6.03 13.86 -3.63
C PHE A 704 5.90 14.62 -2.30
N ALA A 705 5.64 13.93 -1.17
CA ALA A 705 5.62 14.57 0.15
C ALA A 705 7.06 14.77 0.68
N PRO A 706 7.55 16.01 0.80
CA PRO A 706 8.95 16.29 1.15
C PRO A 706 9.30 15.91 2.60
N THR A 707 8.31 15.87 3.49
CA THR A 707 8.46 15.61 4.93
C THR A 707 8.01 14.21 5.34
N ALA A 708 7.78 13.31 4.37
CA ALA A 708 7.29 11.96 4.62
C ALA A 708 8.23 11.16 5.53
N THR A 709 7.67 10.51 6.55
CA THR A 709 8.38 9.56 7.41
C THR A 709 7.63 8.24 7.43
N SER A 710 8.28 7.15 7.03
CA SER A 710 7.69 5.80 7.17
C SER A 710 7.75 5.32 8.61
N THR A 711 6.96 4.29 8.92
CA THR A 711 7.00 3.60 10.22
C THR A 711 8.36 2.97 10.51
N ALA A 712 9.07 2.51 9.47
CA ALA A 712 10.43 1.99 9.57
C ALA A 712 11.50 3.09 9.73
N GLY A 713 11.12 4.37 9.61
CA GLY A 713 12.02 5.52 9.81
C GLY A 713 12.66 6.05 8.53
N ALA A 714 12.21 5.64 7.34
CA ALA A 714 12.63 6.21 6.07
C ALA A 714 12.18 7.68 5.94
N LYS A 715 12.99 8.54 5.32
CA LYS A 715 12.82 10.01 5.39
C LYS A 715 12.74 10.69 4.02
N GLY A 716 11.85 11.66 3.94
CA GLY A 716 11.73 12.65 2.88
C GLY A 716 11.28 12.11 1.53
N LEU A 717 11.52 12.91 0.49
CA LEU A 717 11.02 12.71 -0.87
C LEU A 717 11.34 11.32 -1.47
N MET A 718 12.55 10.84 -1.24
CA MET A 718 13.07 9.56 -1.74
C MET A 718 13.00 8.45 -0.68
N GLN A 719 12.37 8.67 0.48
CA GLN A 719 12.28 7.70 1.58
C GLN A 719 13.62 7.01 1.91
N LEU A 720 14.65 7.81 2.16
CA LEU A 720 15.97 7.28 2.51
C LEU A 720 16.02 6.85 3.98
N MET A 721 16.52 5.63 4.23
CA MET A 721 16.92 5.23 5.57
C MET A 721 18.11 6.07 6.05
N PRO A 722 18.20 6.47 7.33
CA PRO A 722 19.30 7.30 7.84
C PRO A 722 20.70 6.75 7.55
N ASP A 723 20.90 5.43 7.69
CA ASP A 723 22.20 4.80 7.40
C ASP A 723 22.52 4.80 5.90
N THR A 724 21.51 4.56 5.05
CA THR A 724 21.66 4.64 3.59
C THR A 724 22.00 6.06 3.16
N ALA A 725 21.33 7.08 3.72
CA ALA A 725 21.61 8.48 3.43
C ALA A 725 23.05 8.86 3.79
N ARG A 726 23.54 8.43 4.96
CA ARG A 726 24.95 8.67 5.38
C ARG A 726 25.95 8.04 4.41
N ARG A 727 25.79 6.76 4.08
CA ARG A 727 26.70 6.05 3.17
C ARG A 727 26.71 6.69 1.78
N ALA A 728 25.53 6.91 1.20
CA ALA A 728 25.41 7.50 -0.13
C ALA A 728 25.97 8.93 -0.17
N ALA A 729 25.70 9.75 0.85
CA ALA A 729 26.25 11.10 0.93
C ALA A 729 27.78 11.08 1.05
N GLN A 730 28.35 10.19 1.87
CA GLN A 730 29.78 10.04 2.03
C GLN A 730 30.46 9.62 0.72
N HIS A 731 29.96 8.59 0.04
CA HIS A 731 30.52 8.13 -1.24
C HIS A 731 30.40 9.18 -2.34
N ALA A 732 29.30 9.93 -2.37
CA ALA A 732 29.06 10.98 -3.36
C ALA A 732 29.73 12.32 -3.03
N GLY A 733 30.40 12.44 -1.88
CA GLY A 733 31.00 13.70 -1.42
C GLY A 733 29.96 14.80 -1.13
N ILE A 734 28.74 14.43 -0.75
CA ILE A 734 27.66 15.36 -0.41
C ILE A 734 27.72 15.66 1.10
N ALA A 735 27.84 16.94 1.46
CA ALA A 735 27.70 17.34 2.86
C ALA A 735 26.27 17.07 3.35
N LEU A 736 26.13 16.29 4.41
CA LEU A 736 24.84 15.89 4.98
C LEU A 736 24.69 16.39 6.41
N ASP A 737 23.72 17.27 6.62
CA ASP A 737 23.13 17.54 7.93
C ASP A 737 21.90 16.64 8.10
N MET A 738 21.97 15.70 9.05
CA MET A 738 20.89 14.75 9.30
C MET A 738 19.57 15.41 9.70
N THR A 739 19.60 16.63 10.26
CA THR A 739 18.38 17.37 10.63
C THR A 739 17.62 17.86 9.39
N LYS A 740 18.33 18.03 8.26
CA LYS A 740 17.77 18.48 6.98
C LYS A 740 17.24 17.35 6.11
N LEU A 741 17.52 16.08 6.42
CA LEU A 741 17.13 14.94 5.57
C LEU A 741 15.61 14.87 5.31
N ASN A 742 14.79 15.39 6.22
CA ASN A 742 13.33 15.39 6.11
C ASN A 742 12.71 16.78 5.82
N SER A 743 13.50 17.86 5.84
CA SER A 743 13.01 19.23 5.60
C SER A 743 13.56 19.84 4.31
N ASP A 744 14.68 19.34 3.80
CA ASP A 744 15.28 19.75 2.54
C ASP A 744 15.09 18.66 1.48
N ALA A 745 14.04 18.84 0.67
CA ALA A 745 13.70 17.91 -0.40
C ALA A 745 14.75 17.88 -1.54
N ALA A 746 15.48 18.96 -1.77
CA ALA A 746 16.54 19.01 -2.80
C ALA A 746 17.75 18.19 -2.35
N LEU A 747 18.17 18.32 -1.09
CA LEU A 747 19.21 17.49 -0.49
C LEU A 747 18.81 16.01 -0.51
N ASN A 748 17.59 15.69 -0.09
CA ASN A 748 17.07 14.32 -0.08
C ASN A 748 17.06 13.71 -1.49
N ALA A 749 16.56 14.46 -2.49
CA ALA A 749 16.58 14.04 -3.90
C ALA A 749 18.00 13.81 -4.41
N ARG A 750 18.94 14.71 -4.10
CA ARG A 750 20.34 14.62 -4.53
C ARG A 750 21.03 13.37 -3.98
N ILE A 751 20.84 13.07 -2.69
CA ILE A 751 21.40 11.87 -2.06
C ILE A 751 20.74 10.61 -2.63
N GLY A 752 19.41 10.63 -2.81
CA GLY A 752 18.69 9.49 -3.39
C GLY A 752 19.10 9.20 -4.83
N ALA A 753 19.31 10.24 -5.65
CA ALA A 753 19.81 10.12 -7.01
C ALA A 753 21.23 9.53 -7.04
N ALA A 754 22.11 9.95 -6.13
CA ALA A 754 23.45 9.39 -6.00
C ALA A 754 23.40 7.90 -5.62
N HIS A 755 22.59 7.55 -4.61
CA HIS A 755 22.43 6.16 -4.17
C HIS A 755 21.89 5.25 -5.29
N LEU A 756 20.90 5.71 -6.05
CA LEU A 756 20.39 4.98 -7.21
C LEU A 756 21.49 4.75 -8.25
N GLY A 757 22.33 5.75 -8.50
CA GLY A 757 23.50 5.64 -9.38
C GLY A 757 24.45 4.52 -8.95
N GLU A 758 24.75 4.43 -7.65
CA GLU A 758 25.55 3.34 -7.09
C GLU A 758 24.90 1.98 -7.35
N LEU A 759 23.60 1.84 -7.07
CA LEU A 759 22.87 0.60 -7.28
C LEU A 759 22.82 0.21 -8.76
N PHE A 760 22.70 1.17 -9.68
CA PHE A 760 22.81 0.89 -11.12
C PHE A 760 24.19 0.32 -11.46
N ALA A 761 25.27 0.92 -10.96
CA ALA A 761 26.61 0.40 -11.19
C ALA A 761 26.78 -1.03 -10.61
N GLU A 762 26.33 -1.25 -9.37
CA GLU A 762 26.39 -2.56 -8.69
C GLU A 762 25.61 -3.66 -9.41
N GLN A 763 24.43 -3.33 -9.96
CA GLN A 763 23.58 -4.29 -10.66
C GLN A 763 23.92 -4.41 -12.16
N GLY A 764 25.02 -3.77 -12.60
CA GLY A 764 25.43 -3.78 -14.00
C GLY A 764 24.35 -3.18 -14.90
N GLY A 765 23.77 -2.05 -14.50
CA GLY A 765 22.78 -1.27 -15.22
C GLY A 765 21.36 -1.85 -15.25
N SER A 766 21.09 -3.03 -14.67
CA SER A 766 19.75 -3.64 -14.78
C SER A 766 18.70 -2.87 -13.98
N TYR A 767 17.70 -2.30 -14.65
CA TYR A 767 16.57 -1.63 -14.00
C TYR A 767 15.84 -2.52 -12.99
N VAL A 768 15.57 -3.78 -13.40
CA VAL A 768 14.83 -4.75 -12.57
C VAL A 768 15.55 -5.00 -11.25
N LEU A 769 16.85 -5.33 -11.31
CA LEU A 769 17.65 -5.61 -10.13
C LEU A 769 17.90 -4.36 -9.29
N THR A 770 18.10 -3.20 -9.91
CA THR A 770 18.33 -1.93 -9.19
C THR A 770 17.11 -1.52 -8.38
N PHE A 771 15.91 -1.56 -8.97
CA PHE A 771 14.68 -1.18 -8.25
C PHE A 771 14.30 -2.21 -7.19
N ALA A 772 14.53 -3.50 -7.46
CA ALA A 772 14.40 -4.55 -6.45
C ALA A 772 15.38 -4.32 -5.28
N ALA A 773 16.63 -3.95 -5.56
CA ALA A 773 17.65 -3.69 -4.54
C ALA A 773 17.36 -2.42 -3.73
N TYR A 774 16.78 -1.39 -4.35
CA TYR A 774 16.38 -0.16 -3.65
C TYR A 774 15.30 -0.45 -2.59
N ASN A 775 14.28 -1.22 -2.95
CA ASN A 775 13.16 -1.52 -2.06
C ASN A 775 13.45 -2.66 -1.06
N ALA A 776 14.07 -3.76 -1.52
CA ALA A 776 14.25 -4.98 -0.72
C ALA A 776 15.68 -5.19 -0.20
N GLY A 777 16.65 -4.40 -0.66
CA GLY A 777 18.06 -4.53 -0.35
C GLY A 777 18.80 -5.56 -1.22
N GLY A 778 20.08 -5.30 -1.49
CA GLY A 778 20.91 -6.13 -2.38
C GLY A 778 21.11 -7.59 -1.90
N LYS A 779 20.97 -7.89 -0.61
CA LYS A 779 21.04 -9.26 -0.09
C LYS A 779 19.91 -10.13 -0.65
N ARG A 780 18.66 -9.65 -0.58
CA ARG A 780 17.49 -10.37 -1.10
C ARG A 780 17.57 -10.56 -2.60
N VAL A 781 18.04 -9.54 -3.33
CA VAL A 781 18.24 -9.64 -4.78
C VAL A 781 19.21 -10.77 -5.13
N LYS A 782 20.32 -10.93 -4.39
CA LYS A 782 21.25 -12.05 -4.59
C LYS A 782 20.60 -13.40 -4.31
N GLU A 783 19.77 -13.50 -3.26
CA GLU A 783 19.01 -14.72 -2.95
C GLU A 783 18.04 -15.08 -4.08
N TRP A 784 17.31 -14.09 -4.62
CA TRP A 784 16.37 -14.31 -5.73
C TRP A 784 17.07 -14.66 -7.04
N ILE A 785 18.24 -14.07 -7.33
CA ILE A 785 19.06 -14.47 -8.48
C ILE A 785 19.50 -15.93 -8.33
N ALA A 786 19.92 -16.34 -7.13
CA ALA A 786 20.33 -17.72 -6.88
C ALA A 786 19.15 -18.71 -7.03
N ALA A 787 17.94 -18.32 -6.62
CA ALA A 787 16.75 -19.17 -6.68
C ALA A 787 16.12 -19.24 -8.09
N HIS A 788 16.15 -18.15 -8.87
CA HIS A 788 15.35 -18.02 -10.09
C HIS A 788 16.19 -17.75 -11.36
N GLY A 789 17.52 -17.72 -11.23
CA GLY A 789 18.42 -17.30 -12.30
C GLY A 789 18.60 -15.79 -12.37
N ASP A 790 19.60 -15.36 -13.15
CA ASP A 790 19.92 -13.94 -13.35
C ASP A 790 19.09 -13.36 -14.52
N PRO A 791 18.20 -12.38 -14.28
CA PRO A 791 17.31 -11.82 -15.29
C PRO A 791 18.04 -11.01 -16.39
N ARG A 792 19.35 -10.81 -16.26
CA ARG A 792 20.20 -10.21 -17.29
C ARG A 792 20.62 -11.22 -18.37
N ARG A 793 20.44 -12.51 -18.12
CA ARG A 793 20.76 -13.56 -19.09
C ARG A 793 19.62 -13.75 -20.09
N HIS A 794 19.96 -14.25 -21.28
CA HIS A 794 18.99 -14.44 -22.36
C HIS A 794 18.02 -15.60 -22.12
N ASP A 795 18.42 -16.60 -21.33
CA ASP A 795 17.63 -17.78 -20.96
C ASP A 795 16.63 -17.51 -19.82
N VAL A 796 16.64 -16.30 -19.24
CA VAL A 796 15.69 -15.87 -18.22
C VAL A 796 14.75 -14.82 -18.82
N ASP A 797 13.45 -15.04 -18.68
CA ASP A 797 12.45 -14.03 -19.00
C ASP A 797 12.35 -13.02 -17.84
N PRO A 798 12.65 -11.73 -18.07
CA PRO A 798 12.64 -10.75 -17.00
C PRO A 798 11.23 -10.41 -16.48
N VAL A 799 10.19 -10.63 -17.28
CA VAL A 799 8.79 -10.44 -16.86
C VAL A 799 8.41 -11.57 -15.89
N ASP A 800 8.75 -12.81 -16.22
CA ASP A 800 8.57 -13.95 -15.31
C ASP A 800 9.41 -13.80 -14.04
N TRP A 801 10.65 -13.32 -14.15
CA TRP A 801 11.52 -13.07 -13.01
C TRP A 801 10.93 -12.02 -12.05
N ILE A 802 10.35 -10.94 -12.58
CA ILE A 802 9.63 -9.95 -11.77
C ILE A 802 8.44 -10.61 -11.06
N GLU A 803 7.68 -11.47 -11.74
CA GLU A 803 6.53 -12.19 -11.15
C GLU A 803 6.94 -13.21 -10.06
N LEU A 804 8.17 -13.74 -10.16
CA LEU A 804 8.76 -14.63 -9.16
C LEU A 804 9.14 -13.92 -7.86
N ILE A 805 9.36 -12.60 -7.85
CA ILE A 805 9.69 -11.84 -6.63
C ILE A 805 8.68 -12.18 -5.51
N PRO A 806 9.14 -12.83 -4.41
CA PRO A 806 8.24 -13.36 -3.38
C PRO A 806 7.48 -12.28 -2.61
N ILE A 807 8.10 -11.12 -2.44
CA ILE A 807 7.52 -9.98 -1.74
C ILE A 807 6.62 -9.22 -2.72
N ALA A 808 5.30 -9.31 -2.53
CA ALA A 808 4.31 -8.64 -3.39
C ALA A 808 4.57 -7.14 -3.50
N GLU A 809 4.90 -6.47 -2.39
CA GLU A 809 5.25 -5.05 -2.37
C GLU A 809 6.43 -4.74 -3.32
N THR A 810 7.52 -5.52 -3.26
CA THR A 810 8.70 -5.31 -4.12
C THR A 810 8.38 -5.59 -5.58
N ARG A 811 7.59 -6.62 -5.87
CA ARG A 811 7.13 -6.94 -7.23
C ARG A 811 6.35 -5.79 -7.85
N ASP A 812 5.35 -5.30 -7.14
CA ASP A 812 4.54 -4.15 -7.55
C ASP A 812 5.41 -2.90 -7.66
N TYR A 813 6.37 -2.72 -6.75
CA TYR A 813 7.30 -1.59 -6.75
C TYR A 813 8.11 -1.56 -8.05
N VAL A 814 8.77 -2.66 -8.42
CA VAL A 814 9.58 -2.75 -9.64
C VAL A 814 8.73 -2.41 -10.88
N GLN A 815 7.54 -3.01 -11.00
CA GLN A 815 6.61 -2.73 -12.10
C GLN A 815 6.23 -1.24 -12.16
N ARG A 816 5.88 -0.64 -11.01
CA ARG A 816 5.50 0.77 -10.90
C ARG A 816 6.63 1.74 -11.20
N ILE A 817 7.88 1.46 -10.79
CA ILE A 817 8.98 2.36 -11.13
C ILE A 817 9.27 2.32 -12.63
N ILE A 818 9.27 1.14 -13.24
CA ILE A 818 9.49 0.98 -14.69
C ILE A 818 8.39 1.71 -15.47
N GLU A 819 7.12 1.53 -15.13
CA GLU A 819 6.04 2.20 -15.85
C GLU A 819 6.10 3.73 -15.70
N ASN A 820 6.40 4.22 -14.48
CA ASN A 820 6.44 5.65 -14.20
C ASN A 820 7.60 6.33 -14.90
N MET A 821 8.78 5.69 -14.93
CA MET A 821 9.97 6.22 -15.59
C MET A 821 9.72 6.46 -17.07
N GLN A 822 9.05 5.54 -17.77
CA GLN A 822 8.73 5.69 -19.20
C GLN A 822 7.74 6.83 -19.45
N VAL A 823 6.75 6.99 -18.56
CA VAL A 823 5.85 8.15 -18.64
C VAL A 823 6.61 9.46 -18.39
N TYR A 824 7.54 9.51 -17.43
CA TYR A 824 8.35 10.70 -17.19
C TYR A 824 9.29 11.03 -18.35
N ARG A 825 9.87 10.05 -19.04
CA ARG A 825 10.63 10.27 -20.29
C ARG A 825 9.77 11.01 -21.32
N THR A 826 8.53 10.56 -21.49
CA THR A 826 7.55 11.22 -22.36
C THR A 826 7.22 12.63 -21.88
N ARG A 827 6.98 12.84 -20.58
CA ARG A 827 6.66 14.15 -20.00
C ARG A 827 7.79 15.16 -20.10
N PHE A 828 9.06 14.72 -20.10
CA PHE A 828 10.23 15.59 -20.24
C PHE A 828 10.75 15.70 -21.69
N GLY A 829 10.16 14.98 -22.65
CA GLY A 829 10.56 15.04 -24.05
C GLY A 829 11.88 14.32 -24.36
N GLU A 830 12.33 13.38 -23.51
CA GLU A 830 13.61 12.65 -23.63
C GLU A 830 13.60 11.54 -24.71
N GLY A 831 12.67 11.59 -25.67
CA GLY A 831 12.48 10.55 -26.70
C GLY A 831 11.75 9.31 -26.18
N VAL A 832 10.85 8.76 -26.99
CA VAL A 832 9.98 7.64 -26.59
C VAL A 832 10.54 6.33 -27.12
N ARG A 833 11.60 5.83 -26.50
CA ARG A 833 11.98 4.43 -26.65
C ARG A 833 11.43 3.66 -25.46
N LEU A 834 10.34 2.91 -25.71
CA LEU A 834 9.77 2.03 -24.70
C LEU A 834 10.77 0.95 -24.33
N ILE A 835 10.83 0.66 -23.02
CA ILE A 835 11.57 -0.47 -22.51
C ILE A 835 10.82 -1.73 -22.91
N ASN A 836 11.40 -2.44 -23.86
CA ASN A 836 10.94 -3.76 -24.25
C ASN A 836 11.49 -4.84 -23.31
N GLU A 837 10.99 -6.08 -23.46
CA GLU A 837 11.45 -7.21 -22.65
C GLU A 837 12.96 -7.49 -22.79
N ALA A 838 13.57 -7.18 -23.93
CA ALA A 838 15.02 -7.32 -24.10
C ALA A 838 15.81 -6.23 -23.35
N GLU A 839 15.27 -5.02 -23.25
CA GLU A 839 15.87 -3.90 -22.54
C GLU A 839 15.74 -4.03 -21.02
N LEU A 840 14.72 -4.74 -20.52
CA LEU A 840 14.69 -5.17 -19.12
C LEU A 840 15.90 -6.03 -18.73
N ARG A 841 16.49 -6.76 -19.70
CA ARG A 841 17.70 -7.57 -19.51
C ARG A 841 18.99 -6.74 -19.57
N LYS A 842 18.97 -5.61 -20.28
CA LYS A 842 20.20 -4.85 -20.63
C LYS A 842 20.67 -3.91 -19.53
N ARG A 843 21.98 -3.65 -19.56
CA ARG A 843 22.68 -2.53 -18.91
C ARG A 843 21.97 -1.22 -19.31
N GLY A 844 21.16 -0.65 -18.42
CA GLY A 844 20.76 0.74 -18.49
C GLY A 844 22.01 1.62 -18.42
N GLY A 845 22.37 2.22 -19.54
CA GLY A 845 23.52 3.09 -19.69
C GLY A 845 23.65 3.51 -21.16
N GLY A 846 23.16 4.70 -21.47
CA GLY A 846 23.12 5.30 -22.81
C GLY A 846 21.71 5.62 -23.25
#